data_AF-A0A6P6L8F2-F1
#
_entry.id   AF-A0A6P6L8F2-F1
#
_cell.length_a   1.000
_cell.length_b   1.000
_cell.length_c   1.000
_cell.angle_alpha   90.00
_cell.angle_beta   90.00
_cell.angle_gamma   90.00
#
_symmetry.space_group_name_H-M   'P 1'
#
loop_
_entity.id
_entity.type
_entity.pdbx_description
1 polymer ?
#
loop_
_entity_poly.entity_id
_entity_poly.type
_entity_poly.pdbx_seq_one_letter_code
_entity_poly.pdbx_strand_id
1 'polypeptide(L)'
;MLGFGVTLVLTYILFLYFQTVVGIWRYKQILEEKELFIVDSTIFLEYEGSSFLEWQYPDGCHVTNKSSPNAVMWCKSPGFQAIKPLVSNVSTEKEEERHLYISDSFFRLAWYAVIPLLRNSTERDSQTVRIWVIDPELSDEAEIINTAVIPSVYFRYLTRCLFIGGEFAVIGLSSFPQTSQSYFTNQGFWEAPLLGVHEYHNFHITSQSVSFHGKSVASSQHVFYRTSPEKPHGDKNVSLRLPTGSRMSIVWGACTPHQALLLSDKGTFITKNAFLTYEEIKVDPGELLMPAEGYYVVFDAVLLENGSIFRIGDALYWRDNEEGILMNIPIKLLGGGVKGLSFRSQCADYYSLLGFELSTVLAWTDHELYKGGKALDWKTNSNYMSNILSLPKTTTILTAAFGSHPASFGALVMYTDSVQLSLLTCYETEGIWKTRTLLSTNVLQGPFRMLFVSAALETLLVWNKDTILYSFHDDSEWRYLQIMDSSNISQEASGSHIHHVVIDSSRNMLVKMENNVLFFCKFGTNKLFRLPAWNDPGRSVVLYLNQKEQIIMLTLLDGGLHVKKYPFQMEIMSAMQGEVHSCPFIGFTHNMNRPVYYIDMEEAIEFWAQIVYYEGENINVTLSRNKDHVLQITERTHFESVRHLDTTNKTFTIYQDADCKDVFNNSDLIIKNSQNASDIVTMELLPTQIDNSCNLPKNQISHFFVGCPPNRHIRVIKPLRIPCKMNVFNSYTIPRFALSNSSKDLTVFYDWKSFGCVLKIHYKDEFRPDIEMYDGETFVRSVDANFIVWEYFNRKDYYFSATMHQVACLHEAQTWTSMLVDEKRPEEAWGPHNYRSCFVDNSENLGNLDQPYEIMNRSSRNFLTFSQENSAIYVFNVKIVDPNYSFCDLRAVFAVQTYGIPEVDELLPLYMLLTQSIIALIILCISFYGYTSIFRDMLQKKCV
;
A
#
# COMPACT_ATOMS: atom_id res chain seq x y z
N MET A 1 2.29 -75.40 -4.01
CA MET A 1 2.29 -74.33 -2.99
C MET A 1 3.66 -73.68 -2.73
N LEU A 2 4.79 -74.23 -3.20
CA LEU A 2 6.12 -73.59 -3.03
C LEU A 2 6.47 -72.52 -4.09
N GLY A 3 5.75 -72.43 -5.22
CA GLY A 3 6.05 -71.47 -6.29
C GLY A 3 5.45 -70.07 -6.12
N PHE A 4 4.42 -69.90 -5.26
CA PHE A 4 3.74 -68.62 -5.06
C PHE A 4 4.41 -67.74 -3.99
N GLY A 5 5.11 -68.35 -3.02
CA GLY A 5 5.86 -67.61 -1.99
C GLY A 5 7.13 -66.97 -2.54
N VAL A 6 7.79 -67.61 -3.51
CA VAL A 6 9.05 -67.10 -4.09
C VAL A 6 8.79 -65.89 -4.99
N THR A 7 7.69 -65.88 -5.76
CA THR A 7 7.30 -64.72 -6.59
C THR A 7 6.83 -63.54 -5.76
N LEU A 8 6.13 -63.75 -4.63
CA LEU A 8 5.73 -62.69 -3.70
C LEU A 8 6.93 -62.09 -2.94
N VAL A 9 7.89 -62.93 -2.56
CA VAL A 9 9.13 -62.46 -1.91
C VAL A 9 10.05 -61.78 -2.92
N LEU A 10 10.16 -62.27 -4.16
CA LEU A 10 10.92 -61.57 -5.21
C LEU A 10 10.25 -60.27 -5.64
N THR A 11 8.92 -60.20 -5.72
CA THR A 11 8.22 -58.93 -6.00
C THR A 11 8.32 -57.98 -4.83
N TYR A 12 8.27 -58.44 -3.58
CA TYR A 12 8.48 -57.60 -2.40
C TYR A 12 9.94 -57.14 -2.25
N ILE A 13 10.91 -57.99 -2.58
CA ILE A 13 12.33 -57.62 -2.64
C ILE A 13 12.61 -56.70 -3.82
N LEU A 14 12.00 -56.90 -5.00
CA LEU A 14 12.06 -55.95 -6.12
C LEU A 14 11.37 -54.63 -5.76
N PHE A 15 10.25 -54.64 -5.03
CA PHE A 15 9.57 -53.43 -4.56
C PHE A 15 10.41 -52.68 -3.51
N LEU A 16 11.09 -53.40 -2.63
CA LEU A 16 12.07 -52.85 -1.68
C LEU A 16 13.35 -52.36 -2.38
N TYR A 17 13.78 -53.02 -3.47
CA TYR A 17 14.92 -52.59 -4.28
C TYR A 17 14.60 -51.36 -5.15
N PHE A 18 13.32 -51.11 -5.44
CA PHE A 18 12.84 -49.94 -6.19
C PHE A 18 12.55 -48.72 -5.30
N GLN A 19 12.66 -48.80 -3.97
CA GLN A 19 12.98 -47.61 -3.16
C GLN A 19 14.45 -47.25 -3.39
N THR A 20 14.77 -46.83 -4.61
CA THR A 20 16.01 -46.11 -4.88
C THR A 20 15.93 -44.79 -4.14
N VAL A 21 16.59 -44.72 -2.99
CA VAL A 21 16.84 -43.46 -2.28
C VAL A 21 17.75 -42.66 -3.20
N VAL A 22 17.15 -41.82 -4.03
CA VAL A 22 17.90 -40.85 -4.84
C VAL A 22 18.61 -39.93 -3.86
N GLY A 23 19.93 -39.89 -3.91
CA GLY A 23 20.72 -38.97 -3.09
C GLY A 23 20.39 -37.52 -3.43
N ILE A 24 20.09 -36.71 -2.42
CA ILE A 24 19.75 -35.30 -2.58
C ILE A 24 20.79 -34.46 -1.86
N TRP A 25 21.26 -33.41 -2.51
CA TRP A 25 22.21 -32.51 -1.88
C TRP A 25 21.73 -31.06 -1.88
N ARG A 26 22.22 -30.30 -0.91
CA ARG A 26 21.79 -28.94 -0.59
C ARG A 26 22.99 -28.10 -0.20
N TYR A 27 22.77 -26.80 -0.20
CA TYR A 27 23.75 -25.85 0.29
C TYR A 27 23.08 -24.68 1.01
N LYS A 28 23.83 -23.99 1.88
CA LYS A 28 23.38 -22.77 2.56
C LYS A 28 24.54 -21.85 2.91
N GLN A 29 24.24 -20.57 3.13
CA GLN A 29 25.16 -19.57 3.68
C GLN A 29 24.94 -19.39 5.19
N ILE A 30 25.88 -18.70 5.86
CA ILE A 30 25.74 -18.28 7.27
C ILE A 30 24.46 -17.44 7.48
N LEU A 31 24.31 -16.36 6.73
CA LEU A 31 23.08 -15.57 6.70
C LEU A 31 22.21 -16.08 5.57
N GLU A 32 21.26 -16.95 5.88
CA GLU A 32 20.27 -17.48 4.92
C GLU A 32 19.34 -16.38 4.32
N GLU A 33 19.63 -15.10 4.56
CA GLU A 33 18.95 -13.96 3.93
C GLU A 33 19.67 -13.43 2.68
N LYS A 34 20.99 -13.69 2.54
CA LYS A 34 21.74 -13.31 1.34
C LYS A 34 21.57 -14.41 0.30
N GLU A 35 20.98 -14.06 -0.84
CA GLU A 35 20.72 -15.03 -1.91
C GLU A 35 21.93 -15.27 -2.81
N LEU A 36 22.99 -14.44 -2.76
CA LEU A 36 24.19 -14.59 -3.59
C LEU A 36 25.44 -14.80 -2.74
N PHE A 37 26.28 -15.74 -3.16
CA PHE A 37 27.59 -15.98 -2.57
C PHE A 37 28.60 -14.93 -3.01
N ILE A 38 29.54 -14.61 -2.13
CA ILE A 38 30.64 -13.68 -2.39
C ILE A 38 31.98 -14.40 -2.24
N VAL A 39 33.03 -13.83 -2.81
CA VAL A 39 34.40 -14.34 -2.61
C VAL A 39 34.70 -14.45 -1.11
N ASP A 40 35.27 -15.60 -0.72
CA ASP A 40 35.57 -16.03 0.65
C ASP A 40 34.35 -16.27 1.57
N SER A 41 33.11 -16.24 1.06
CA SER A 41 31.96 -16.61 1.89
C SER A 41 31.94 -18.09 2.23
N THR A 42 31.53 -18.40 3.46
CA THR A 42 31.36 -19.78 3.92
C THR A 42 30.09 -20.40 3.32
N ILE A 43 30.26 -21.53 2.63
CA ILE A 43 29.19 -22.31 2.00
C ILE A 43 29.13 -23.68 2.68
N PHE A 44 28.01 -23.99 3.30
CA PHE A 44 27.75 -25.31 3.87
C PHE A 44 27.14 -26.21 2.81
N LEU A 45 27.69 -27.40 2.64
CA LEU A 45 27.20 -28.45 1.75
C LEU A 45 26.64 -29.60 2.59
N GLU A 46 25.46 -30.09 2.24
CA GLU A 46 24.78 -31.21 2.90
C GLU A 46 24.32 -32.22 1.84
N TYR A 47 24.67 -33.50 2.03
CA TYR A 47 24.17 -34.62 1.22
C TYR A 47 23.32 -35.56 2.08
N GLU A 48 22.11 -35.86 1.61
CA GLU A 48 21.16 -36.79 2.19
C GLU A 48 21.06 -38.04 1.30
N GLY A 49 21.68 -39.13 1.74
CA GLY A 49 21.66 -40.42 1.03
C GLY A 49 22.81 -41.32 1.49
N SER A 50 22.70 -42.62 1.25
CA SER A 50 23.71 -43.62 1.65
C SER A 50 24.82 -43.84 0.61
N SER A 51 24.67 -43.29 -0.59
CA SER A 51 25.57 -43.52 -1.73
C SER A 51 26.75 -42.54 -1.83
N PHE A 52 26.86 -41.57 -0.91
CA PHE A 52 27.88 -40.51 -0.95
C PHE A 52 29.31 -41.04 -0.82
N LEU A 53 30.21 -40.58 -1.69
CA LEU A 53 31.64 -40.86 -1.63
C LEU A 53 32.46 -39.61 -1.29
N GLU A 54 32.40 -38.59 -2.17
CA GLU A 54 33.18 -37.37 -2.01
C GLU A 54 32.61 -36.20 -2.84
N TRP A 55 32.95 -34.97 -2.46
CA TRP A 55 32.60 -33.76 -3.23
C TRP A 55 33.58 -33.48 -4.36
N GLN A 56 33.10 -33.29 -5.58
CA GLN A 56 33.87 -32.68 -6.66
C GLN A 56 33.63 -31.18 -6.72
N TYR A 57 34.71 -30.40 -6.79
CA TYR A 57 34.71 -28.94 -6.79
C TYR A 57 35.91 -28.41 -7.61
N PRO A 58 35.90 -27.15 -8.07
CA PRO A 58 36.93 -26.58 -8.94
C PRO A 58 38.14 -26.07 -8.14
N ASP A 59 39.29 -25.92 -8.80
CA ASP A 59 40.57 -25.51 -8.18
C ASP A 59 40.52 -24.14 -7.45
N GLY A 60 39.58 -23.27 -7.84
CA GLY A 60 39.35 -21.97 -7.20
C GLY A 60 38.63 -22.02 -5.85
N CYS A 61 38.14 -23.20 -5.45
CA CYS A 61 37.41 -23.43 -4.20
C CYS A 61 38.16 -24.42 -3.30
N HIS A 62 37.95 -24.31 -2.01
CA HIS A 62 38.53 -25.20 -1.01
C HIS A 62 37.42 -25.80 -0.15
N VAL A 63 37.52 -27.10 0.14
CA VAL A 63 36.58 -27.85 0.99
C VAL A 63 37.32 -28.47 2.17
N THR A 64 36.80 -28.31 3.39
CA THR A 64 37.45 -28.81 4.61
C THR A 64 37.50 -30.33 4.71
N ASN A 65 36.38 -31.00 4.46
CA ASN A 65 36.26 -32.45 4.55
C ASN A 65 35.52 -33.00 3.32
N LYS A 66 36.28 -33.22 2.25
CA LYS A 66 35.75 -33.65 0.94
C LYS A 66 34.95 -34.97 1.01
N SER A 67 35.30 -35.88 1.93
CA SER A 67 34.65 -37.20 2.08
C SER A 67 33.50 -37.20 3.08
N SER A 68 33.15 -36.05 3.66
CA SER A 68 32.00 -35.93 4.55
C SER A 68 30.75 -35.48 3.78
N PRO A 69 29.57 -36.10 4.00
CA PRO A 69 28.32 -35.63 3.41
C PRO A 69 27.95 -34.22 3.91
N ASN A 70 28.45 -33.81 5.07
CA ASN A 70 28.38 -32.44 5.56
C ASN A 70 29.76 -31.80 5.46
N ALA A 71 29.93 -30.84 4.55
CA ALA A 71 31.20 -30.19 4.29
C ALA A 71 31.08 -28.67 4.29
N VAL A 72 32.19 -27.99 4.49
CA VAL A 72 32.27 -26.52 4.41
C VAL A 72 33.20 -26.16 3.27
N MET A 73 32.76 -25.22 2.43
CA MET A 73 33.47 -24.76 1.25
C MET A 73 33.59 -23.23 1.24
N TRP A 74 34.67 -22.71 0.67
CA TRP A 74 34.82 -21.29 0.30
C TRP A 74 35.57 -21.17 -1.03
N CYS A 75 35.27 -20.12 -1.81
CA CYS A 75 35.85 -19.90 -3.12
C CYS A 75 36.59 -18.57 -3.18
N LYS A 76 37.76 -18.56 -3.82
CA LYS A 76 38.63 -17.38 -3.95
C LYS A 76 38.48 -16.66 -5.29
N SER A 77 37.94 -17.34 -6.30
CA SER A 77 37.69 -16.76 -7.62
C SER A 77 36.20 -16.48 -7.82
N PRO A 78 35.84 -15.31 -8.38
CA PRO A 78 34.47 -15.03 -8.77
C PRO A 78 34.09 -15.80 -10.03
N GLY A 79 32.78 -15.88 -10.29
CA GLY A 79 32.19 -16.60 -11.41
C GLY A 79 31.45 -17.86 -10.98
N PHE A 80 30.99 -18.63 -11.96
CA PHE A 80 30.28 -19.88 -11.73
C PHE A 80 31.24 -21.01 -11.36
N GLN A 81 30.93 -21.72 -10.28
CA GLN A 81 31.72 -22.83 -9.74
C GLN A 81 30.89 -24.11 -9.79
N ALA A 82 31.33 -25.10 -10.59
CA ALA A 82 30.64 -26.38 -10.75
C ALA A 82 30.94 -27.32 -9.59
N ILE A 83 29.88 -27.80 -8.92
CA ILE A 83 29.96 -28.65 -7.74
C ILE A 83 29.04 -29.84 -7.92
N LYS A 84 29.53 -31.03 -7.58
CA LYS A 84 28.71 -32.24 -7.58
C LYS A 84 29.17 -33.26 -6.54
N PRO A 85 28.26 -34.04 -5.95
CA PRO A 85 28.61 -35.20 -5.16
C PRO A 85 28.95 -36.38 -6.08
N LEU A 86 30.04 -37.09 -5.77
CA LEU A 86 30.35 -38.39 -6.38
C LEU A 86 29.71 -39.50 -5.56
N VAL A 87 29.08 -40.45 -6.24
CA VAL A 87 28.27 -41.52 -5.61
C VAL A 87 28.68 -42.92 -6.07
N SER A 88 28.46 -43.93 -5.22
CA SER A 88 28.99 -45.28 -5.43
C SER A 88 28.28 -46.13 -6.49
N ASN A 89 27.07 -45.78 -6.92
CA ASN A 89 26.27 -46.55 -7.89
C ASN A 89 25.87 -45.72 -9.12
N VAL A 90 26.67 -45.83 -10.18
CA VAL A 90 26.57 -45.06 -11.44
C VAL A 90 25.36 -45.43 -12.31
N SER A 91 24.63 -46.53 -12.02
CA SER A 91 23.62 -47.06 -12.96
C SER A 91 22.22 -46.45 -12.88
N THR A 92 21.90 -45.65 -11.86
CA THR A 92 20.55 -45.07 -11.68
C THR A 92 20.51 -43.67 -11.08
N GLU A 93 21.58 -43.20 -10.44
CA GLU A 93 21.67 -41.84 -9.88
C GLU A 93 22.37 -40.94 -10.91
N LYS A 94 21.64 -40.04 -11.57
CA LYS A 94 22.28 -38.93 -12.27
C LYS A 94 22.97 -38.08 -11.20
N GLU A 95 24.30 -38.04 -11.21
CA GLU A 95 25.06 -37.05 -10.45
C GLU A 95 24.57 -35.65 -10.86
N GLU A 96 23.77 -35.00 -10.00
CA GLU A 96 23.20 -33.69 -10.30
C GLU A 96 24.23 -32.61 -9.95
N GLU A 97 24.93 -32.13 -10.98
CA GLU A 97 25.87 -31.01 -10.89
C GLU A 97 25.12 -29.69 -10.77
N ARG A 98 25.56 -28.83 -9.84
CA ARG A 98 25.06 -27.46 -9.72
C ARG A 98 26.20 -26.48 -9.88
N HIS A 99 25.84 -25.31 -10.37
CA HIS A 99 26.78 -24.25 -10.61
C HIS A 99 26.48 -23.05 -9.72
N LEU A 100 27.31 -22.85 -8.71
CA LEU A 100 27.13 -21.75 -7.77
C LEU A 100 27.86 -20.51 -8.29
N TYR A 101 27.13 -19.42 -8.51
CA TYR A 101 27.70 -18.12 -8.84
C TYR A 101 28.33 -17.45 -7.61
N ILE A 102 29.62 -17.13 -7.69
CA ILE A 102 30.39 -16.40 -6.68
C ILE A 102 30.63 -14.97 -7.17
N SER A 103 30.10 -13.97 -6.46
CA SER A 103 30.22 -12.55 -6.82
C SER A 103 31.48 -11.91 -6.23
N ASP A 104 32.16 -11.05 -7.01
CA ASP A 104 33.19 -10.14 -6.51
C ASP A 104 32.55 -8.83 -6.04
N SER A 105 31.89 -8.89 -4.87
CA SER A 105 31.16 -7.74 -4.31
C SER A 105 31.92 -7.08 -3.16
N PHE A 106 31.91 -5.74 -3.16
CA PHE A 106 32.39 -4.93 -2.04
C PHE A 106 31.39 -4.92 -0.86
N PHE A 107 30.12 -5.33 -1.08
CA PHE A 107 29.06 -5.37 -0.06
C PHE A 107 29.15 -6.61 0.84
N ARG A 108 30.26 -6.73 1.58
CA ARG A 108 30.53 -7.88 2.45
C ARG A 108 29.83 -7.77 3.81
N LEU A 109 29.58 -6.55 4.29
CA LEU A 109 28.92 -6.30 5.58
C LEU A 109 27.40 -6.42 5.46
N ALA A 110 26.72 -6.48 6.61
CA ALA A 110 25.26 -6.52 6.68
C ALA A 110 24.74 -5.63 7.82
N TRP A 111 23.55 -5.05 7.62
CA TRP A 111 22.82 -4.42 8.70
C TRP A 111 22.28 -5.48 9.66
N TYR A 112 22.44 -5.24 10.95
CA TYR A 112 21.76 -5.96 12.01
C TYR A 112 20.76 -5.02 12.66
N ALA A 113 19.54 -5.50 12.88
CA ALA A 113 18.48 -4.74 13.53
C ALA A 113 17.82 -5.58 14.61
N VAL A 114 17.44 -4.97 15.73
CA VAL A 114 16.72 -5.63 16.83
C VAL A 114 15.80 -4.65 17.56
N ILE A 115 14.64 -5.13 17.99
CA ILE A 115 13.73 -4.41 18.88
C ILE A 115 13.88 -5.01 20.29
N PRO A 116 14.47 -4.27 21.26
CA PRO A 116 14.61 -4.78 22.62
C PRO A 116 13.24 -4.95 23.29
N LEU A 117 12.97 -6.16 23.81
CA LEU A 117 11.77 -6.45 24.60
C LEU A 117 11.83 -5.71 25.95
N LEU A 118 11.14 -4.58 26.07
CA LEU A 118 10.92 -3.90 27.34
C LEU A 118 9.93 -4.73 28.19
N ARG A 119 10.46 -5.49 29.16
CA ARG A 119 9.66 -6.38 30.03
C ARG A 119 8.62 -5.66 30.90
N ASN A 120 8.59 -4.32 30.97
CA ASN A 120 7.78 -3.57 31.94
C ASN A 120 7.25 -2.19 31.45
N SER A 121 7.22 -1.89 30.15
CA SER A 121 6.64 -0.61 29.71
C SER A 121 5.13 -0.77 29.43
N THR A 122 4.31 -0.24 30.33
CA THR A 122 2.89 0.03 30.10
C THR A 122 2.65 1.21 29.13
N GLU A 123 3.73 1.87 28.68
CA GLU A 123 3.67 2.94 27.67
C GLU A 123 3.47 2.34 26.28
N ARG A 124 2.35 2.75 25.67
CA ARG A 124 1.73 2.08 24.54
C ARG A 124 2.13 2.66 23.17
N ASP A 125 3.03 3.67 23.13
CA ASP A 125 3.02 4.63 22.01
C ASP A 125 4.33 4.75 21.18
N SER A 126 5.46 4.12 21.53
CA SER A 126 6.62 4.08 20.61
C SER A 126 7.62 2.96 20.92
N GLN A 127 7.85 2.07 19.96
CA GLN A 127 8.97 1.11 20.03
C GLN A 127 10.20 1.72 19.37
N THR A 128 11.40 1.43 19.90
CA THR A 128 12.67 1.87 19.32
C THR A 128 13.41 0.66 18.75
N VAL A 129 13.93 0.80 17.54
CA VAL A 129 14.80 -0.20 16.92
C VAL A 129 16.25 0.18 17.12
N ARG A 130 17.09 -0.80 17.44
CA ARG A 130 18.55 -0.69 17.49
C ARG A 130 19.16 -1.29 16.26
N ILE A 131 20.12 -0.59 15.66
CA ILE A 131 20.74 -0.95 14.39
C ILE A 131 22.26 -0.86 14.50
N TRP A 132 22.99 -1.85 14.02
CA TRP A 132 24.45 -1.80 13.85
C TRP A 132 24.91 -2.62 12.65
N VAL A 133 26.21 -2.59 12.35
CA VAL A 133 26.78 -3.29 11.19
C VAL A 133 27.57 -4.52 11.66
N ILE A 134 27.34 -5.66 11.01
CA ILE A 134 28.02 -6.92 11.26
C ILE A 134 28.78 -7.42 10.02
N ASP A 135 29.81 -8.23 10.26
CA ASP A 135 30.50 -9.05 9.25
C ASP A 135 30.07 -10.51 9.49
N PRO A 136 29.25 -11.10 8.60
CA PRO A 136 28.65 -12.42 8.81
C PRO A 136 29.66 -13.53 9.13
N GLU A 137 30.86 -13.45 8.55
CA GLU A 137 31.91 -14.46 8.71
C GLU A 137 32.62 -14.37 10.08
N LEU A 138 32.45 -13.25 10.79
CA LEU A 138 33.05 -12.99 12.11
C LEU A 138 32.00 -12.87 13.22
N SER A 139 30.71 -13.01 12.88
CA SER A 139 29.59 -12.91 13.82
C SER A 139 29.62 -14.03 14.86
N ASP A 140 29.24 -13.69 16.09
CA ASP A 140 29.01 -14.71 17.11
C ASP A 140 27.66 -15.42 16.91
N GLU A 141 27.43 -16.49 17.67
CA GLU A 141 26.19 -17.27 17.55
C GLU A 141 24.95 -16.42 17.82
N ALA A 142 25.00 -15.47 18.76
CA ALA A 142 23.86 -14.64 19.14
C ALA A 142 23.45 -13.66 18.02
N GLU A 143 24.42 -13.10 17.29
CA GLU A 143 24.18 -12.25 16.12
C GLU A 143 23.75 -13.08 14.90
N ILE A 144 24.29 -14.29 14.70
CA ILE A 144 23.87 -15.18 13.61
C ILE A 144 22.41 -15.62 13.78
N ILE A 145 21.98 -15.94 15.00
CA ILE A 145 20.60 -16.35 15.28
C ILE A 145 19.64 -15.17 15.58
N ASN A 146 20.08 -13.93 15.36
CA ASN A 146 19.28 -12.70 15.58
C ASN A 146 18.73 -12.53 17.01
N THR A 147 19.50 -12.90 18.04
CA THR A 147 19.13 -12.75 19.46
C THR A 147 19.93 -11.69 20.22
N ALA A 148 21.00 -11.16 19.62
CA ALA A 148 21.81 -10.10 20.22
C ALA A 148 21.02 -8.78 20.36
N VAL A 149 21.15 -8.14 21.52
CA VAL A 149 20.45 -6.88 21.86
C VAL A 149 21.40 -5.66 21.83
N ILE A 150 22.70 -5.91 21.87
CA ILE A 150 23.79 -4.93 21.85
C ILE A 150 24.92 -5.52 20.99
N PRO A 151 25.65 -4.72 20.19
CA PRO A 151 26.77 -5.21 19.40
C PRO A 151 27.90 -5.77 20.28
N SER A 152 28.55 -6.83 19.77
CA SER A 152 29.79 -7.35 20.33
C SER A 152 30.90 -6.28 20.34
N VAL A 153 31.97 -6.49 21.11
CA VAL A 153 33.07 -5.51 21.24
C VAL A 153 33.66 -5.15 19.87
N TYR A 154 33.80 -6.14 18.99
CA TYR A 154 34.32 -5.97 17.64
C TYR A 154 33.36 -5.16 16.76
N PHE A 155 32.08 -5.53 16.71
CA PHE A 155 31.12 -4.83 15.85
C PHE A 155 30.76 -3.44 16.35
N ARG A 156 30.87 -3.19 17.65
CA ARG A 156 30.79 -1.84 18.22
C ARG A 156 31.89 -0.93 17.65
N TYR A 157 33.11 -1.45 17.56
CA TYR A 157 34.23 -0.71 16.97
C TYR A 157 34.02 -0.51 15.47
N LEU A 158 33.68 -1.56 14.72
CA LEU A 158 33.40 -1.49 13.28
C LEU A 158 32.32 -0.45 12.96
N THR A 159 31.19 -0.53 13.65
CA THR A 159 30.04 0.36 13.45
C THR A 159 30.41 1.81 13.75
N ARG A 160 31.20 2.06 14.80
CA ARG A 160 31.69 3.41 15.12
C ARG A 160 32.64 3.96 14.06
N CYS A 161 33.51 3.13 13.49
CA CYS A 161 34.40 3.54 12.40
C CYS A 161 33.61 3.94 11.14
N LEU A 162 32.59 3.15 10.77
CA LEU A 162 31.70 3.48 9.65
C LEU A 162 30.94 4.78 9.89
N PHE A 163 30.40 4.98 11.09
CA PHE A 163 29.73 6.23 11.48
C PHE A 163 30.65 7.46 11.35
N ILE A 164 31.89 7.38 11.87
CA ILE A 164 32.87 8.45 11.74
C ILE A 164 33.22 8.70 10.26
N GLY A 165 33.21 7.65 9.44
CA GLY A 165 33.41 7.73 7.99
C GLY A 165 32.24 8.35 7.21
N GLY A 166 31.11 8.67 7.86
CA GLY A 166 29.94 9.28 7.22
C GLY A 166 28.80 8.31 6.93
N GLU A 167 28.81 7.09 7.47
CA GLU A 167 27.71 6.15 7.33
C GLU A 167 26.52 6.55 8.21
N PHE A 168 25.32 6.64 7.63
CA PHE A 168 24.08 6.93 8.35
C PHE A 168 22.97 5.95 7.97
N ALA A 169 22.36 5.32 8.97
CA ALA A 169 21.20 4.46 8.78
C ALA A 169 19.92 5.31 8.66
N VAL A 170 19.24 5.22 7.52
CA VAL A 170 17.92 5.83 7.31
C VAL A 170 16.89 4.72 7.26
N ILE A 171 15.82 4.85 8.06
CA ILE A 171 14.73 3.88 8.08
C ILE A 171 13.59 4.39 7.24
N GLY A 172 13.19 3.61 6.24
CA GLY A 172 11.94 3.80 5.51
C GLY A 172 10.97 2.65 5.81
N LEU A 173 9.75 2.96 6.25
CA LEU A 173 8.69 1.95 6.37
C LEU A 173 8.27 1.51 4.96
N SER A 174 8.10 0.20 4.74
CA SER A 174 7.68 -0.31 3.42
C SER A 174 6.27 0.15 3.02
N SER A 175 5.42 0.46 4.01
CA SER A 175 4.00 0.82 3.80
C SER A 175 3.72 2.32 3.72
N PHE A 176 4.64 3.18 4.18
CA PHE A 176 4.43 4.63 4.26
C PHE A 176 5.68 5.41 3.90
N PRO A 177 5.55 6.56 3.20
CA PRO A 177 6.69 7.35 2.71
C PRO A 177 7.45 8.11 3.81
N GLN A 178 7.09 7.91 5.08
CA GLN A 178 7.74 8.59 6.19
C GLN A 178 9.06 7.90 6.50
N THR A 179 10.16 8.59 6.22
CA THR A 179 11.48 8.16 6.67
C THR A 179 11.76 8.72 8.05
N SER A 180 12.33 7.89 8.91
CA SER A 180 12.78 8.30 10.24
C SER A 180 14.29 8.29 10.26
N GLN A 181 14.87 9.43 10.61
CA GLN A 181 16.31 9.54 10.78
C GLN A 181 16.71 8.86 12.09
N SER A 182 17.71 7.98 12.03
CA SER A 182 18.26 7.34 13.23
C SER A 182 19.29 8.25 13.92
N TYR A 183 19.44 8.11 15.22
CA TYR A 183 20.46 8.80 16.01
C TYR A 183 21.52 7.81 16.51
N PHE A 184 22.80 8.18 16.41
CA PHE A 184 23.90 7.33 16.83
C PHE A 184 24.15 7.45 18.34
N THR A 185 24.26 6.32 19.03
CA THR A 185 24.44 6.27 20.49
C THR A 185 25.91 6.14 20.89
N ASN A 186 26.22 6.56 22.12
CA ASN A 186 27.56 6.37 22.71
C ASN A 186 27.95 4.89 22.89
N GLN A 187 26.97 3.98 22.80
CA GLN A 187 27.16 2.53 22.90
C GLN A 187 27.52 1.88 21.55
N GLY A 188 27.61 2.66 20.47
CA GLY A 188 28.13 2.23 19.16
C GLY A 188 27.10 1.55 18.25
N PHE A 189 25.85 1.99 18.32
CA PHE A 189 24.75 1.58 17.44
C PHE A 189 23.79 2.76 17.22
N TRP A 190 22.97 2.71 16.17
CA TRP A 190 21.90 3.67 15.92
C TRP A 190 20.60 3.27 16.61
N GLU A 191 19.81 4.25 17.04
CA GLU A 191 18.44 4.08 17.51
C GLU A 191 17.49 4.91 16.65
N ALA A 192 16.30 4.37 16.39
CA ALA A 192 15.25 5.09 15.68
C ALA A 192 13.87 4.70 16.21
N PRO A 193 12.93 5.65 16.30
CA PRO A 193 11.55 5.34 16.64
C PRO A 193 10.86 4.62 15.48
N LEU A 194 10.14 3.54 15.80
CA LEU A 194 9.16 2.94 14.91
C LEU A 194 7.81 3.59 15.19
N LEU A 195 7.23 4.22 14.17
CA LEU A 195 5.92 4.85 14.25
C LEU A 195 4.81 3.79 14.12
N GLY A 196 3.79 3.89 14.97
CA GLY A 196 2.59 3.04 14.94
C GLY A 196 2.66 1.80 15.85
N VAL A 197 1.50 1.35 16.32
CA VAL A 197 1.32 0.11 17.08
C VAL A 197 0.89 -0.97 16.10
N HIS A 198 1.85 -1.72 15.57
CA HIS A 198 1.57 -2.80 14.63
C HIS A 198 1.95 -4.16 15.22
N GLU A 199 1.21 -5.20 14.82
CA GLU A 199 1.57 -6.60 15.16
C GLU A 199 2.86 -7.04 14.47
N TYR A 200 3.28 -6.34 13.42
CA TYR A 200 4.55 -6.53 12.74
C TYR A 200 5.10 -5.19 12.23
N HIS A 201 6.42 -5.10 12.09
CA HIS A 201 7.10 -3.97 11.45
C HIS A 201 7.93 -4.46 10.27
N ASN A 202 7.71 -3.88 9.08
CA ASN A 202 8.49 -4.13 7.88
C ASN A 202 9.11 -2.80 7.41
N PHE A 203 10.43 -2.73 7.38
CA PHE A 203 11.15 -1.52 7.01
C PHE A 203 12.45 -1.84 6.27
N HIS A 204 12.90 -0.87 5.47
CA HIS A 204 14.19 -0.89 4.81
C HIS A 204 15.16 0.02 5.52
N ILE A 205 16.40 -0.45 5.64
CA ILE A 205 17.54 0.36 6.06
C ILE A 205 18.29 0.75 4.80
N THR A 206 18.38 2.05 4.54
CA THR A 206 19.15 2.62 3.42
C THR A 206 20.26 3.51 3.94
N SER A 207 21.33 3.63 3.17
CA SER A 207 22.49 4.47 3.52
C SER A 207 23.25 4.94 2.29
N GLN A 208 24.18 5.88 2.50
CA GLN A 208 25.07 6.40 1.45
C GLN A 208 26.24 5.43 1.12
N SER A 209 26.35 4.30 1.83
CA SER A 209 27.33 3.23 1.61
C SER A 209 28.80 3.70 1.64
N VAL A 210 29.35 3.85 2.85
CA VAL A 210 30.77 4.13 3.11
C VAL A 210 31.57 2.82 3.15
N SER A 211 32.76 2.85 2.55
CA SER A 211 33.69 1.72 2.59
C SER A 211 34.64 1.80 3.78
N PHE A 212 34.86 0.66 4.46
CA PHE A 212 35.84 0.48 5.52
C PHE A 212 36.67 -0.78 5.23
N HIS A 213 37.99 -0.64 5.12
CA HIS A 213 38.90 -1.70 4.64
C HIS A 213 38.44 -2.40 3.34
N GLY A 214 37.87 -1.63 2.40
CA GLY A 214 37.37 -2.16 1.13
C GLY A 214 36.08 -2.98 1.25
N LYS A 215 35.39 -2.94 2.40
CA LYS A 215 34.07 -3.54 2.61
C LYS A 215 33.03 -2.46 2.87
N SER A 216 31.85 -2.59 2.29
CA SER A 216 30.70 -1.70 2.51
C SER A 216 29.48 -2.49 2.97
N VAL A 217 28.47 -1.79 3.47
CA VAL A 217 27.15 -2.34 3.82
C VAL A 217 26.15 -1.99 2.71
N ALA A 218 25.34 -2.97 2.31
CA ALA A 218 24.26 -2.77 1.34
C ALA A 218 22.93 -2.50 2.07
N SER A 219 22.03 -1.77 1.42
CA SER A 219 20.65 -1.60 1.90
C SER A 219 19.96 -2.96 2.06
N SER A 220 19.16 -3.12 3.11
CA SER A 220 18.49 -4.39 3.43
C SER A 220 17.10 -4.19 4.02
N GLN A 221 16.23 -5.18 3.81
CA GLN A 221 14.88 -5.23 4.37
C GLN A 221 14.89 -6.00 5.70
N HIS A 222 14.26 -5.44 6.73
CA HIS A 222 14.14 -6.05 8.05
C HIS A 222 12.67 -6.15 8.46
N VAL A 223 12.35 -7.27 9.10
CA VAL A 223 10.98 -7.60 9.49
C VAL A 223 10.98 -8.10 10.92
N PHE A 224 10.10 -7.51 11.74
CA PHE A 224 9.89 -7.89 13.13
C PHE A 224 8.45 -8.28 13.36
N TYR A 225 8.25 -9.34 14.14
CA TYR A 225 6.95 -9.84 14.53
C TYR A 225 6.76 -9.65 16.02
N ARG A 226 5.59 -9.14 16.42
CA ARG A 226 5.20 -9.17 17.83
C ARG A 226 4.78 -10.60 18.18
N THR A 227 5.39 -11.16 19.20
CA THR A 227 4.98 -12.45 19.74
C THR A 227 3.67 -12.30 20.49
N SER A 228 2.66 -13.08 20.10
CA SER A 228 1.45 -13.26 20.88
C SER A 228 1.58 -14.54 21.70
N PRO A 229 1.25 -14.55 23.01
CA PRO A 229 1.29 -15.77 23.80
C PRO A 229 0.25 -16.77 23.28
N GLU A 230 0.62 -18.06 23.28
CA GLU A 230 -0.30 -19.15 22.97
C GLU A 230 -1.45 -19.17 23.99
N LYS A 231 -2.69 -19.27 23.50
CA LYS A 231 -3.84 -19.53 24.36
C LYS A 231 -3.93 -21.04 24.60
N PRO A 232 -3.98 -21.51 25.87
CA PRO A 232 -4.16 -22.93 26.15
C PRO A 232 -5.50 -23.43 25.61
N HIS A 233 -5.51 -24.64 25.03
CA HIS A 233 -6.72 -25.26 24.51
C HIS A 233 -7.64 -25.75 25.64
N GLY A 234 -8.96 -25.66 25.42
CA GLY A 234 -9.96 -26.26 26.31
C GLY A 234 -10.17 -27.75 26.01
N ASP A 235 -10.70 -28.50 26.99
CA ASP A 235 -10.88 -29.96 26.93
C ASP A 235 -11.84 -30.45 25.82
N LYS A 236 -12.63 -29.56 25.21
CA LYS A 236 -13.61 -29.87 24.16
C LYS A 236 -13.13 -29.59 22.73
N ASN A 237 -11.89 -29.12 22.57
CA ASN A 237 -11.41 -28.66 21.27
C ASN A 237 -11.11 -29.83 20.32
N VAL A 238 -11.59 -29.73 19.07
CA VAL A 238 -11.49 -30.74 18.01
C VAL A 238 -10.52 -30.27 16.93
N SER A 239 -9.71 -31.18 16.36
CA SER A 239 -8.78 -30.85 15.28
C SER A 239 -9.50 -30.70 13.93
N LEU A 240 -8.91 -29.88 13.06
CA LEU A 240 -9.30 -29.73 11.65
C LEU A 240 -8.25 -30.42 10.78
N ARG A 241 -8.66 -31.25 9.81
CA ARG A 241 -7.74 -32.02 8.95
C ARG A 241 -8.23 -32.10 7.51
N LEU A 242 -7.30 -32.16 6.57
CA LEU A 242 -7.60 -32.60 5.20
C LEU A 242 -7.99 -34.09 5.20
N PRO A 243 -8.71 -34.58 4.17
CA PRO A 243 -8.95 -36.01 4.01
C PRO A 243 -7.64 -36.81 4.06
N THR A 244 -7.65 -37.97 4.71
CA THR A 244 -6.47 -38.83 4.86
C THR A 244 -5.77 -39.09 3.53
N GLY A 245 -4.45 -38.87 3.47
CA GLY A 245 -3.66 -39.04 2.24
C GLY A 245 -3.68 -37.84 1.28
N SER A 246 -4.39 -36.76 1.63
CA SER A 246 -4.33 -35.51 0.85
C SER A 246 -2.97 -34.84 0.95
N ARG A 247 -2.56 -34.17 -0.13
CA ARG A 247 -1.35 -33.33 -0.14
C ARG A 247 -1.57 -32.10 0.73
N MET A 248 -0.51 -31.61 1.37
CA MET A 248 -0.58 -30.36 2.13
C MET A 248 -0.99 -29.19 1.23
N SER A 249 -1.78 -28.29 1.79
CA SER A 249 -2.19 -27.04 1.16
C SER A 249 -1.88 -25.88 2.10
N ILE A 250 -1.65 -24.70 1.55
CA ILE A 250 -1.35 -23.51 2.34
C ILE A 250 -2.20 -22.34 1.85
N VAL A 251 -2.61 -21.51 2.80
CA VAL A 251 -3.34 -20.27 2.57
C VAL A 251 -2.66 -19.18 3.39
N TRP A 252 -2.29 -18.07 2.78
CA TRP A 252 -1.66 -16.95 3.49
C TRP A 252 -2.37 -15.64 3.18
N GLY A 253 -2.27 -14.68 4.10
CA GLY A 253 -2.85 -13.36 3.91
C GLY A 253 -2.05 -12.56 2.87
N ALA A 254 -2.72 -12.01 1.85
CA ALA A 254 -2.01 -11.22 0.83
C ALA A 254 -1.45 -9.90 1.37
N CYS A 255 -2.18 -9.22 2.28
CA CYS A 255 -1.69 -8.02 2.97
C CYS A 255 -0.91 -8.34 4.26
N THR A 256 -1.08 -9.55 4.78
CA THR A 256 -0.42 -10.03 6.01
C THR A 256 0.32 -11.34 5.76
N PRO A 257 1.38 -11.37 4.90
CA PRO A 257 2.01 -12.63 4.50
C PRO A 257 2.55 -13.43 5.68
N HIS A 258 2.91 -12.76 6.78
CA HIS A 258 3.40 -13.38 8.02
C HIS A 258 2.38 -14.28 8.73
N GLN A 259 1.09 -14.15 8.39
CA GLN A 259 0.03 -15.04 8.83
C GLN A 259 -0.32 -16.02 7.72
N ALA A 260 -0.35 -17.31 8.07
CA ALA A 260 -0.66 -18.38 7.13
C ALA A 260 -1.25 -19.59 7.84
N LEU A 261 -2.11 -20.31 7.13
CA LEU A 261 -2.71 -21.59 7.48
C LEU A 261 -2.09 -22.69 6.64
N LEU A 262 -1.53 -23.69 7.29
CA LEU A 262 -1.07 -24.93 6.68
C LEU A 262 -2.10 -26.03 6.95
N LEU A 263 -2.76 -26.51 5.90
CA LEU A 263 -3.72 -27.62 5.94
C LEU A 263 -3.00 -28.93 5.64
N SER A 264 -3.15 -29.93 6.52
CA SER A 264 -2.62 -31.29 6.32
C SER A 264 -3.60 -32.35 6.80
N ASP A 265 -3.34 -33.61 6.45
CA ASP A 265 -4.09 -34.76 6.95
C ASP A 265 -3.77 -35.11 8.42
N LYS A 266 -2.73 -34.53 9.01
CA LYS A 266 -2.37 -34.66 10.44
C LYS A 266 -2.98 -33.56 11.31
N GLY A 267 -3.25 -32.39 10.75
CA GLY A 267 -3.75 -31.22 11.46
C GLY A 267 -3.68 -29.95 10.62
N THR A 268 -4.38 -28.91 11.06
CA THR A 268 -4.27 -27.56 10.49
C THR A 268 -3.41 -26.72 11.42
N PHE A 269 -2.38 -26.06 10.89
CA PHE A 269 -1.45 -25.24 11.67
C PHE A 269 -1.54 -23.78 11.24
N ILE A 270 -1.39 -22.84 12.17
CA ILE A 270 -1.34 -21.40 11.91
C ILE A 270 -0.04 -20.81 12.39
N THR A 271 0.49 -19.86 11.62
CA THR A 271 1.59 -18.99 12.02
C THR A 271 1.10 -17.55 12.13
N LYS A 272 1.71 -16.78 13.02
CA LYS A 272 1.59 -15.31 13.09
C LYS A 272 2.93 -14.58 12.87
N ASN A 273 3.97 -15.32 12.48
CA ASN A 273 5.33 -14.79 12.29
C ASN A 273 6.11 -15.59 11.23
N ALA A 274 5.49 -15.84 10.08
CA ALA A 274 6.11 -16.50 8.92
C ALA A 274 6.73 -17.88 9.22
N PHE A 275 6.07 -18.70 10.04
CA PHE A 275 6.48 -20.03 10.51
C PHE A 275 7.76 -20.06 11.35
N LEU A 276 8.19 -18.92 11.91
CA LEU A 276 9.18 -18.94 13.00
C LEU A 276 8.62 -19.70 14.22
N THR A 277 7.32 -19.56 14.47
CA THR A 277 6.54 -20.38 15.39
C THR A 277 5.21 -20.75 14.76
N TYR A 278 4.61 -21.86 15.17
CA TYR A 278 3.31 -22.30 14.68
C TYR A 278 2.53 -23.01 15.78
N GLU A 279 1.21 -22.94 15.71
CA GLU A 279 0.28 -23.63 16.62
C GLU A 279 -0.71 -24.49 15.83
N GLU A 280 -1.14 -25.63 16.38
CA GLU A 280 -2.24 -26.41 15.79
C GLU A 280 -3.57 -25.72 16.08
N ILE A 281 -4.37 -25.46 15.04
CA ILE A 281 -5.75 -25.00 15.19
C ILE A 281 -6.62 -26.15 15.67
N LYS A 282 -7.17 -25.97 16.87
CA LYS A 282 -8.31 -26.75 17.36
C LYS A 282 -9.47 -25.82 17.64
N VAL A 283 -10.68 -26.34 17.43
CA VAL A 283 -11.91 -25.55 17.45
C VAL A 283 -12.92 -26.12 18.42
N ASP A 284 -13.69 -25.24 19.07
CA ASP A 284 -14.88 -25.68 19.79
C ASP A 284 -15.99 -25.97 18.76
N PRO A 285 -16.57 -27.18 18.75
CA PRO A 285 -17.62 -27.55 17.80
C PRO A 285 -18.89 -26.71 17.93
N GLY A 286 -19.10 -26.01 19.05
CA GLY A 286 -20.30 -25.20 19.27
C GLY A 286 -21.57 -26.05 19.22
N GLU A 287 -22.46 -25.76 18.27
CA GLU A 287 -23.69 -26.53 18.03
C GLU A 287 -23.49 -27.78 17.14
N LEU A 288 -22.30 -27.96 16.55
CA LEU A 288 -22.01 -29.13 15.72
C LEU A 288 -21.82 -30.38 16.58
N LEU A 289 -22.29 -31.52 16.06
CA LEU A 289 -22.00 -32.82 16.67
C LEU A 289 -20.50 -33.12 16.55
N MET A 290 -19.92 -33.65 17.62
CA MET A 290 -18.54 -34.14 17.59
C MET A 290 -18.43 -35.33 16.62
N PRO A 291 -17.48 -35.31 15.66
CA PRO A 291 -17.26 -36.42 14.75
C PRO A 291 -16.78 -37.66 15.51
N ALA A 292 -17.24 -38.85 15.10
CA ALA A 292 -16.78 -40.11 15.68
C ALA A 292 -15.26 -40.33 15.53
N GLU A 293 -14.67 -39.75 14.48
CA GLU A 293 -13.24 -39.82 14.16
C GLU A 293 -12.39 -38.87 15.03
N GLY A 294 -13.01 -37.94 15.77
CA GLY A 294 -12.33 -36.98 16.63
C GLY A 294 -11.72 -35.76 15.91
N TYR A 295 -12.03 -35.56 14.62
CA TYR A 295 -11.63 -34.39 13.84
C TYR A 295 -12.67 -34.06 12.76
N TYR A 296 -12.71 -32.79 12.32
CA TYR A 296 -13.52 -32.39 11.16
C TYR A 296 -12.69 -32.46 9.87
N VAL A 297 -13.28 -33.01 8.81
CA VAL A 297 -12.68 -33.06 7.47
C VAL A 297 -12.92 -31.74 6.75
N VAL A 298 -11.84 -31.09 6.34
CA VAL A 298 -11.84 -29.80 5.67
C VAL A 298 -11.34 -29.95 4.23
N PHE A 299 -11.98 -29.25 3.29
CA PHE A 299 -11.58 -29.29 1.88
C PHE A 299 -10.81 -28.03 1.46
N ASP A 300 -11.23 -26.86 1.94
CA ASP A 300 -10.66 -25.56 1.61
C ASP A 300 -10.68 -24.66 2.87
N ALA A 301 -9.80 -23.66 2.89
CA ALA A 301 -9.80 -22.63 3.94
C ALA A 301 -9.45 -21.25 3.39
N VAL A 302 -9.86 -20.21 4.12
CA VAL A 302 -9.50 -18.81 3.88
C VAL A 302 -9.15 -18.15 5.21
N LEU A 303 -8.11 -17.31 5.19
CA LEU A 303 -7.66 -16.54 6.34
C LEU A 303 -8.15 -15.08 6.23
N LEU A 304 -8.84 -14.59 7.26
CA LEU A 304 -9.36 -13.21 7.38
C LEU A 304 -8.67 -12.48 8.54
N GLU A 305 -8.88 -11.17 8.65
CA GLU A 305 -8.28 -10.34 9.72
C GLU A 305 -8.71 -10.79 11.12
N ASN A 306 -9.99 -11.11 11.31
CA ASN A 306 -10.54 -11.49 12.62
C ASN A 306 -10.78 -12.99 12.80
N GLY A 307 -10.35 -13.85 11.87
CA GLY A 307 -10.57 -15.30 11.96
C GLY A 307 -10.30 -16.07 10.68
N SER A 308 -10.91 -17.25 10.53
CA SER A 308 -10.72 -18.11 9.36
C SER A 308 -12.02 -18.79 8.93
N ILE A 309 -12.21 -18.94 7.62
CA ILE A 309 -13.35 -19.68 7.04
C ILE A 309 -12.85 -21.05 6.59
N PHE A 310 -13.57 -22.10 6.97
CA PHE A 310 -13.30 -23.48 6.59
C PHE A 310 -14.49 -24.06 5.84
N ARG A 311 -14.22 -24.79 4.75
CA ARG A 311 -15.24 -25.57 4.05
C ARG A 311 -15.25 -27.00 4.60
N ILE A 312 -16.33 -27.37 5.27
CA ILE A 312 -16.56 -28.69 5.84
C ILE A 312 -17.79 -29.30 5.14
N GLY A 313 -17.55 -30.30 4.29
CA GLY A 313 -18.57 -30.81 3.37
C GLY A 313 -19.04 -29.73 2.38
N ASP A 314 -20.35 -29.54 2.32
CA ASP A 314 -21.01 -28.61 1.40
C ASP A 314 -21.31 -27.22 2.01
N ALA A 315 -20.82 -26.95 3.22
CA ALA A 315 -21.07 -25.73 3.98
C ALA A 315 -19.78 -24.99 4.39
N LEU A 316 -19.92 -23.70 4.70
CA LEU A 316 -18.83 -22.86 5.20
C LEU A 316 -19.01 -22.59 6.69
N TYR A 317 -17.91 -22.71 7.43
CA TYR A 317 -17.86 -22.45 8.86
C TYR A 317 -16.82 -21.39 9.17
N TRP A 318 -17.20 -20.41 9.98
CA TRP A 318 -16.33 -19.39 10.51
C TRP A 318 -15.73 -19.85 11.84
N ARG A 319 -14.44 -19.56 12.03
CA ARG A 319 -13.74 -19.67 13.30
C ARG A 319 -13.16 -18.32 13.67
N ASP A 320 -13.65 -17.74 14.76
CA ASP A 320 -13.15 -16.50 15.31
C ASP A 320 -11.75 -16.68 15.97
N ASN A 321 -10.93 -15.63 15.97
CA ASN A 321 -9.59 -15.64 16.57
C ASN A 321 -9.58 -15.56 18.10
N GLU A 322 -10.64 -15.04 18.74
CA GLU A 322 -10.72 -14.87 20.19
C GLU A 322 -11.28 -16.10 20.89
N GLU A 323 -12.49 -16.53 20.48
CA GLU A 323 -13.27 -17.59 21.12
C GLU A 323 -12.99 -18.98 20.50
N GLY A 324 -12.61 -19.04 19.22
CA GLY A 324 -12.29 -20.30 18.55
C GLY A 324 -13.47 -21.24 18.30
N ILE A 325 -14.71 -20.77 18.49
CA ILE A 325 -15.95 -21.52 18.25
C ILE A 325 -16.24 -21.56 16.75
N LEU A 326 -16.59 -22.74 16.22
CA LEU A 326 -17.11 -22.88 14.85
C LEU A 326 -18.56 -22.42 14.77
N MET A 327 -18.81 -21.47 13.87
CA MET A 327 -20.15 -20.98 13.56
C MET A 327 -20.45 -21.20 12.08
N ASN A 328 -21.62 -21.75 11.78
CA ASN A 328 -22.07 -21.93 10.40
C ASN A 328 -22.35 -20.56 9.75
N ILE A 329 -21.82 -20.31 8.56
CA ILE A 329 -22.07 -19.08 7.82
C ILE A 329 -23.35 -19.26 6.99
N PRO A 330 -24.46 -18.59 7.33
CA PRO A 330 -25.72 -18.76 6.60
C PRO A 330 -25.62 -18.10 5.23
N ILE A 331 -25.38 -18.90 4.20
CA ILE A 331 -25.57 -18.51 2.80
C ILE A 331 -27.04 -18.80 2.48
N LYS A 332 -27.90 -17.76 2.47
CA LYS A 332 -29.30 -17.94 2.05
C LYS A 332 -29.32 -18.59 0.66
N LEU A 333 -30.02 -19.72 0.54
CA LEU A 333 -30.38 -20.44 -0.70
C LEU A 333 -29.29 -21.33 -1.35
N LEU A 334 -28.54 -22.14 -0.60
CA LEU A 334 -27.78 -23.24 -1.20
C LEU A 334 -28.73 -24.36 -1.67
N GLY A 335 -29.18 -24.30 -2.92
CA GLY A 335 -29.85 -25.42 -3.59
C GLY A 335 -28.88 -26.53 -4.04
N GLY A 336 -27.59 -26.20 -4.20
CA GLY A 336 -26.49 -27.12 -4.49
C GLY A 336 -25.25 -26.69 -3.72
N GLY A 337 -24.69 -27.57 -2.89
CA GLY A 337 -23.62 -27.27 -1.93
C GLY A 337 -22.42 -26.49 -2.47
N VAL A 338 -21.69 -25.82 -1.57
CA VAL A 338 -20.49 -25.04 -1.92
C VAL A 338 -19.44 -25.95 -2.57
N LYS A 339 -18.92 -25.54 -3.74
CA LYS A 339 -17.97 -26.29 -4.58
C LYS A 339 -16.54 -25.81 -4.49
N GLY A 340 -16.32 -24.56 -4.10
CA GLY A 340 -14.98 -24.03 -3.90
C GLY A 340 -15.00 -22.68 -3.20
N LEU A 341 -13.82 -22.31 -2.74
CA LEU A 341 -13.54 -21.10 -1.98
C LEU A 341 -12.25 -20.48 -2.53
N SER A 342 -12.20 -19.17 -2.66
CA SER A 342 -11.03 -18.44 -3.14
C SER A 342 -10.86 -17.15 -2.33
N PHE A 343 -9.62 -16.73 -2.19
CA PHE A 343 -9.22 -15.52 -1.47
C PHE A 343 -8.31 -14.66 -2.35
N ARG A 344 -8.20 -13.38 -2.03
CA ARG A 344 -7.30 -12.47 -2.73
C ARG A 344 -5.85 -12.95 -2.61
N SER A 345 -5.22 -13.17 -3.76
CA SER A 345 -3.79 -13.48 -3.87
C SER A 345 -2.90 -12.24 -3.73
N GLN A 346 -3.48 -11.03 -3.85
CA GLN A 346 -2.77 -9.76 -3.86
C GLN A 346 -3.37 -8.79 -2.84
N CYS A 347 -2.52 -7.92 -2.28
CA CYS A 347 -2.97 -6.99 -1.25
C CYS A 347 -3.80 -5.85 -1.86
N ALA A 348 -5.04 -5.72 -1.41
CA ALA A 348 -5.97 -4.69 -1.86
C ALA A 348 -6.01 -3.46 -0.94
N ASP A 349 -5.27 -3.43 0.18
CA ASP A 349 -5.31 -2.32 1.14
C ASP A 349 -4.80 -1.01 0.56
N TYR A 350 -3.88 -1.08 -0.39
CA TYR A 350 -3.40 0.08 -1.15
C TYR A 350 -4.48 0.64 -2.11
N TYR A 351 -5.50 -0.15 -2.43
CA TYR A 351 -6.57 0.21 -3.35
C TYR A 351 -7.83 0.69 -2.57
N SER A 352 -7.74 1.88 -1.99
CA SER A 352 -8.82 2.47 -1.17
C SER A 352 -9.87 3.20 -2.03
N LEU A 353 -11.00 2.57 -2.31
CA LEU A 353 -12.16 3.26 -2.87
C LEU A 353 -12.91 4.03 -1.75
N LEU A 354 -13.10 5.33 -1.92
CA LEU A 354 -13.85 6.17 -0.97
C LEU A 354 -15.25 5.60 -0.74
N GLY A 355 -15.54 5.16 0.50
CA GLY A 355 -16.85 4.63 0.89
C GLY A 355 -17.20 3.24 0.34
N PHE A 356 -16.23 2.51 -0.22
CA PHE A 356 -16.45 1.16 -0.77
C PHE A 356 -15.38 0.18 -0.28
N GLU A 357 -15.81 -0.91 0.36
CA GLU A 357 -14.93 -1.98 0.78
C GLU A 357 -14.88 -3.08 -0.30
N LEU A 358 -13.68 -3.38 -0.80
CA LEU A 358 -13.48 -4.47 -1.74
C LEU A 358 -13.73 -5.82 -1.09
N SER A 359 -14.43 -6.71 -1.81
CA SER A 359 -14.63 -8.09 -1.35
C SER A 359 -13.30 -8.83 -1.24
N THR A 360 -13.13 -9.75 -0.30
CA THR A 360 -11.87 -10.52 -0.13
C THR A 360 -12.03 -12.02 -0.27
N VAL A 361 -13.27 -12.52 -0.17
CA VAL A 361 -13.58 -13.93 -0.30
C VAL A 361 -14.56 -14.13 -1.44
N LEU A 362 -14.32 -15.16 -2.25
CA LEU A 362 -15.26 -15.69 -3.23
C LEU A 362 -15.62 -17.13 -2.85
N ALA A 363 -16.90 -17.46 -2.91
CA ALA A 363 -17.39 -18.83 -2.77
C ALA A 363 -18.36 -19.12 -3.91
N TRP A 364 -18.34 -20.34 -4.45
CA TRP A 364 -19.24 -20.71 -5.55
C TRP A 364 -19.88 -22.07 -5.36
N THR A 365 -21.05 -22.22 -5.95
CA THR A 365 -21.74 -23.49 -6.21
C THR A 365 -21.58 -23.84 -7.69
N ASP A 366 -22.30 -24.84 -8.19
CA ASP A 366 -22.29 -25.14 -9.62
C ASP A 366 -22.85 -23.98 -10.47
N HIS A 367 -23.74 -23.14 -9.93
CA HIS A 367 -24.47 -22.12 -10.70
C HIS A 367 -24.46 -20.72 -10.08
N GLU A 368 -23.98 -20.55 -8.85
CA GLU A 368 -24.03 -19.28 -8.14
C GLU A 368 -22.66 -18.89 -7.60
N LEU A 369 -22.30 -17.61 -7.70
CA LEU A 369 -21.08 -17.03 -7.15
C LEU A 369 -21.44 -16.00 -6.08
N TYR A 370 -20.74 -16.08 -4.95
CA TYR A 370 -20.90 -15.22 -3.80
C TYR A 370 -19.60 -14.49 -3.49
N LYS A 371 -19.72 -13.28 -2.94
CA LYS A 371 -18.60 -12.49 -2.41
C LYS A 371 -18.81 -12.13 -0.94
N GLY A 372 -17.71 -12.01 -0.19
CA GLY A 372 -17.67 -11.59 1.22
C GLY A 372 -16.58 -10.54 1.50
N GLY A 373 -16.73 -9.76 2.59
CA GLY A 373 -15.83 -8.66 3.00
C GLY A 373 -14.58 -9.09 3.80
N LYS A 374 -13.76 -8.14 4.27
CA LYS A 374 -12.49 -8.41 5.00
C LYS A 374 -12.67 -9.00 6.39
N ALA A 375 -13.73 -8.57 7.08
CA ALA A 375 -14.03 -8.97 8.44
C ALA A 375 -15.48 -9.44 8.57
N LEU A 376 -15.71 -10.41 9.44
CA LEU A 376 -17.03 -10.91 9.79
C LEU A 376 -17.45 -10.32 11.15
N ASP A 377 -18.43 -9.43 11.20
CA ASP A 377 -19.07 -9.04 12.47
C ASP A 377 -20.36 -9.84 12.68
N TRP A 378 -20.34 -10.76 13.65
CA TRP A 378 -21.50 -11.57 13.99
C TRP A 378 -22.56 -10.80 14.80
N LYS A 379 -22.20 -9.67 15.42
CA LYS A 379 -23.11 -8.89 16.29
C LYS A 379 -24.23 -8.21 15.51
N THR A 380 -24.04 -7.96 14.23
CA THR A 380 -25.01 -7.25 13.36
C THR A 380 -25.95 -8.20 12.59
N ASN A 381 -25.82 -9.52 12.75
CA ASN A 381 -26.72 -10.55 12.19
C ASN A 381 -26.95 -10.45 10.66
N SER A 382 -25.99 -9.88 9.91
CA SER A 382 -26.09 -9.66 8.47
C SER A 382 -25.58 -10.86 7.67
N ASN A 383 -26.23 -11.18 6.54
CA ASN A 383 -25.72 -12.10 5.53
C ASN A 383 -24.34 -11.61 5.05
N TYR A 384 -23.26 -12.19 5.57
CA TYR A 384 -21.88 -11.83 5.21
C TYR A 384 -21.55 -12.05 3.74
N MET A 385 -22.12 -13.11 3.16
CA MET A 385 -21.97 -13.43 1.74
C MET A 385 -23.15 -12.87 0.94
N SER A 386 -22.85 -12.15 -0.14
CA SER A 386 -23.82 -11.66 -1.12
C SER A 386 -23.67 -12.41 -2.44
N ASN A 387 -24.77 -12.90 -3.01
CA ASN A 387 -24.80 -13.46 -4.36
C ASN A 387 -24.57 -12.34 -5.38
N ILE A 388 -23.67 -12.57 -6.33
CA ILE A 388 -23.27 -11.62 -7.38
C ILE A 388 -23.44 -12.16 -8.80
N LEU A 389 -23.66 -13.46 -8.96
CA LEU A 389 -23.89 -14.09 -10.26
C LEU A 389 -24.71 -15.36 -10.06
N SER A 390 -25.86 -15.43 -10.74
CA SER A 390 -26.66 -16.65 -10.87
C SER A 390 -26.73 -17.05 -12.34
N LEU A 391 -26.21 -18.23 -12.65
CA LEU A 391 -26.15 -18.79 -13.99
C LEU A 391 -27.30 -19.78 -14.22
N PRO A 392 -27.72 -19.98 -15.49
CA PRO A 392 -28.69 -21.02 -15.81
C PRO A 392 -28.09 -22.41 -15.57
N LYS A 393 -28.96 -23.41 -15.36
CA LYS A 393 -28.54 -24.81 -15.10
C LYS A 393 -27.69 -25.44 -16.22
N THR A 394 -27.72 -24.87 -17.42
CA THR A 394 -26.89 -25.28 -18.56
C THR A 394 -25.45 -24.76 -18.49
N THR A 395 -25.11 -23.98 -17.46
CA THR A 395 -23.77 -23.40 -17.29
C THR A 395 -23.25 -23.75 -15.91
N THR A 396 -22.02 -24.26 -15.85
CA THR A 396 -21.39 -24.68 -14.60
C THR A 396 -20.16 -23.84 -14.29
N ILE A 397 -20.02 -23.38 -13.04
CA ILE A 397 -18.84 -22.67 -12.57
C ILE A 397 -17.76 -23.69 -12.22
N LEU A 398 -16.60 -23.61 -12.87
CA LEU A 398 -15.48 -24.51 -12.65
C LEU A 398 -14.56 -23.98 -11.53
N THR A 399 -14.25 -22.69 -11.57
CA THR A 399 -13.39 -22.02 -10.59
C THR A 399 -13.59 -20.49 -10.66
N ALA A 400 -13.28 -19.79 -9.57
CA ALA A 400 -13.33 -18.33 -9.50
C ALA A 400 -12.08 -17.78 -8.78
N ALA A 401 -11.64 -16.60 -9.19
CA ALA A 401 -10.48 -15.93 -8.63
C ALA A 401 -10.62 -14.40 -8.75
N PHE A 402 -9.91 -13.68 -7.88
CA PHE A 402 -9.78 -12.23 -7.98
C PHE A 402 -8.91 -11.85 -9.17
N GLY A 403 -9.26 -10.73 -9.82
CA GLY A 403 -8.69 -10.25 -11.07
C GLY A 403 -7.31 -9.61 -10.91
N SER A 404 -6.67 -9.28 -12.05
CA SER A 404 -5.38 -8.58 -12.08
C SER A 404 -5.44 -7.21 -11.43
N HIS A 405 -6.61 -6.59 -11.54
CA HIS A 405 -6.93 -5.33 -10.93
C HIS A 405 -7.62 -5.56 -9.57
N PRO A 406 -7.27 -4.85 -8.48
CA PRO A 406 -7.83 -5.11 -7.15
C PRO A 406 -9.37 -5.08 -7.09
N ALA A 407 -10.02 -4.18 -7.84
CA ALA A 407 -11.47 -4.10 -7.91
C ALA A 407 -12.13 -5.05 -8.93
N SER A 408 -11.44 -6.09 -9.45
CA SER A 408 -12.06 -7.06 -10.34
C SER A 408 -11.95 -8.50 -9.84
N PHE A 409 -12.81 -9.35 -10.38
CA PHE A 409 -12.76 -10.80 -10.21
C PHE A 409 -13.32 -11.49 -11.46
N GLY A 410 -13.06 -12.79 -11.58
CA GLY A 410 -13.59 -13.59 -12.67
C GLY A 410 -13.95 -15.02 -12.27
N ALA A 411 -14.79 -15.64 -13.10
CA ALA A 411 -15.22 -17.02 -12.99
C ALA A 411 -15.04 -17.72 -14.33
N LEU A 412 -14.41 -18.90 -14.30
CA LEU A 412 -14.31 -19.78 -15.45
C LEU A 412 -15.56 -20.66 -15.48
N VAL A 413 -16.30 -20.63 -16.59
CA VAL A 413 -17.56 -21.35 -16.76
C VAL A 413 -17.51 -22.28 -17.96
N MET A 414 -18.28 -23.37 -17.88
CA MET A 414 -18.49 -24.31 -18.98
C MET A 414 -19.97 -24.40 -19.31
N TYR A 415 -20.29 -24.21 -20.60
CA TYR A 415 -21.63 -24.40 -21.13
C TYR A 415 -21.82 -25.89 -21.51
N THR A 416 -22.87 -26.52 -20.98
CA THR A 416 -23.17 -27.95 -21.21
C THR A 416 -23.42 -28.27 -22.67
N ASP A 417 -23.98 -27.31 -23.42
CA ASP A 417 -24.46 -27.53 -24.78
C ASP A 417 -23.35 -27.44 -25.82
N SER A 418 -22.29 -26.69 -25.54
CA SER A 418 -21.17 -26.44 -26.46
C SER A 418 -19.81 -26.97 -25.97
N VAL A 419 -19.70 -27.42 -24.71
CA VAL A 419 -18.43 -27.79 -24.04
C VAL A 419 -17.38 -26.67 -24.17
N GLN A 420 -17.85 -25.42 -24.28
CA GLN A 420 -17.01 -24.26 -24.49
C GLN A 420 -16.68 -23.61 -23.15
N LEU A 421 -15.38 -23.39 -22.91
CA LEU A 421 -14.90 -22.65 -21.76
C LEU A 421 -15.04 -21.15 -22.03
N SER A 422 -15.61 -20.43 -21.08
CA SER A 422 -15.71 -18.97 -21.13
C SER A 422 -15.26 -18.36 -19.80
N LEU A 423 -14.57 -17.25 -19.88
CA LEU A 423 -14.16 -16.45 -18.75
C LEU A 423 -15.17 -15.31 -18.58
N LEU A 424 -15.84 -15.28 -17.44
CA LEU A 424 -16.68 -14.16 -17.02
C LEU A 424 -15.83 -13.27 -16.11
N THR A 425 -15.71 -11.98 -16.43
CA THR A 425 -15.01 -10.99 -15.60
C THR A 425 -15.99 -9.91 -15.16
N CYS A 426 -15.80 -9.39 -13.97
CA CYS A 426 -16.62 -8.31 -13.43
C CYS A 426 -15.75 -7.34 -12.65
N TYR A 427 -16.10 -6.06 -12.75
CA TYR A 427 -15.53 -5.00 -11.95
C TYR A 427 -16.51 -4.66 -10.82
N GLU A 428 -16.05 -4.68 -9.57
CA GLU A 428 -16.90 -4.65 -8.39
C GLU A 428 -17.78 -3.40 -8.28
N THR A 429 -17.28 -2.27 -8.78
CA THR A 429 -17.99 -0.99 -8.75
C THR A 429 -19.02 -0.85 -9.87
N GLU A 430 -18.80 -1.51 -11.01
CA GLU A 430 -19.72 -1.47 -12.16
C GLU A 430 -20.83 -2.51 -12.02
N GLY A 431 -20.51 -3.69 -11.47
CA GLY A 431 -21.46 -4.82 -11.36
C GLY A 431 -21.86 -5.43 -12.70
N ILE A 432 -21.21 -5.04 -13.80
CA ILE A 432 -21.46 -5.55 -15.15
C ILE A 432 -20.49 -6.69 -15.43
N TRP A 433 -21.03 -7.83 -15.87
CA TRP A 433 -20.25 -9.00 -16.27
C TRP A 433 -19.88 -8.92 -17.75
N LYS A 434 -18.60 -9.10 -18.05
CA LYS A 434 -18.06 -9.21 -19.41
C LYS A 434 -17.69 -10.67 -19.68
N THR A 435 -18.21 -11.21 -20.77
CA THR A 435 -17.91 -12.58 -21.20
C THR A 435 -16.79 -12.56 -22.23
N ARG A 436 -15.76 -13.36 -21.99
CA ARG A 436 -14.68 -13.62 -22.94
C ARG A 436 -14.64 -15.12 -23.23
N THR A 437 -14.52 -15.47 -24.50
CA THR A 437 -14.41 -16.86 -24.91
C THR A 437 -12.96 -17.30 -24.74
N LEU A 438 -12.71 -18.33 -23.92
CA LEU A 438 -11.40 -18.96 -23.87
C LEU A 438 -11.17 -19.68 -25.20
N LEU A 439 -9.92 -19.74 -25.69
CA LEU A 439 -9.57 -20.51 -26.90
C LEU A 439 -10.36 -21.83 -26.95
N SER A 440 -10.89 -22.17 -28.13
CA SER A 440 -11.61 -23.43 -28.38
C SER A 440 -10.64 -24.61 -28.25
N THR A 441 -10.40 -25.06 -27.02
CA THR A 441 -9.50 -26.17 -26.74
C THR A 441 -10.32 -27.34 -26.24
N ASN A 442 -10.72 -28.22 -27.17
CA ASN A 442 -11.31 -29.53 -26.90
C ASN A 442 -10.38 -30.50 -26.10
N VAL A 443 -9.26 -30.01 -25.55
CA VAL A 443 -8.14 -30.80 -25.00
C VAL A 443 -8.04 -30.72 -23.49
N LEU A 444 -8.53 -29.65 -22.86
CA LEU A 444 -8.38 -29.46 -21.43
C LEU A 444 -9.48 -30.19 -20.64
N GLN A 445 -9.08 -31.25 -19.90
CA GLN A 445 -9.94 -31.92 -18.94
C GLN A 445 -9.67 -31.36 -17.53
N GLY A 446 -10.75 -31.12 -16.77
CA GLY A 446 -10.69 -30.60 -15.40
C GLY A 446 -10.14 -31.64 -14.39
N PRO A 447 -9.89 -31.23 -13.13
CA PRO A 447 -10.25 -29.95 -12.50
C PRO A 447 -9.31 -28.80 -12.90
N PHE A 448 -9.85 -27.58 -12.87
CA PHE A 448 -9.15 -26.36 -13.23
C PHE A 448 -8.85 -25.49 -12.01
N ARG A 449 -7.73 -24.79 -12.07
CA ARG A 449 -7.39 -23.68 -11.17
C ARG A 449 -7.10 -22.43 -12.00
N MET A 450 -7.33 -21.28 -11.39
CA MET A 450 -7.23 -19.98 -12.03
C MET A 450 -6.56 -18.98 -11.08
N LEU A 451 -5.65 -18.16 -11.62
CA LEU A 451 -4.96 -17.10 -10.89
C LEU A 451 -4.77 -15.91 -11.83
N PHE A 452 -5.24 -14.73 -11.44
CA PHE A 452 -4.84 -13.50 -12.12
C PHE A 452 -3.53 -12.98 -11.53
N VAL A 453 -2.63 -12.57 -12.41
CA VAL A 453 -1.34 -11.94 -12.06
C VAL A 453 -1.56 -10.43 -11.99
N SER A 454 -0.89 -9.77 -11.04
CA SER A 454 -0.97 -8.32 -10.89
C SER A 454 -0.41 -7.68 -12.15
N ALA A 455 -1.20 -6.80 -12.77
CA ALA A 455 -0.84 -6.13 -14.00
C ALA A 455 -1.80 -4.94 -14.23
N ALA A 456 -1.40 -3.98 -15.07
CA ALA A 456 -2.30 -2.90 -15.46
C ALA A 456 -3.44 -3.40 -16.35
N LEU A 457 -3.13 -4.37 -17.22
CA LEU A 457 -4.09 -5.03 -18.12
C LEU A 457 -4.32 -6.47 -17.66
N GLU A 458 -5.49 -7.03 -17.93
CA GLU A 458 -5.85 -8.36 -17.41
C GLU A 458 -4.86 -9.43 -17.89
N THR A 459 -4.36 -10.20 -16.93
CA THR A 459 -3.29 -11.17 -17.13
C THR A 459 -3.60 -12.40 -16.29
N LEU A 460 -3.73 -13.56 -16.94
CA LEU A 460 -4.39 -14.73 -16.37
C LEU A 460 -3.58 -16.00 -16.56
N LEU A 461 -3.59 -16.85 -15.52
CA LEU A 461 -3.11 -18.22 -15.53
C LEU A 461 -4.27 -19.18 -15.28
N VAL A 462 -4.40 -20.18 -16.14
CA VAL A 462 -5.34 -21.29 -15.99
C VAL A 462 -4.57 -22.59 -16.12
N TRP A 463 -4.75 -23.52 -15.18
CA TRP A 463 -4.09 -24.81 -15.26
C TRP A 463 -4.97 -25.94 -14.78
N ASN A 464 -4.67 -27.14 -15.29
CA ASN A 464 -5.21 -28.39 -14.78
C ASN A 464 -4.08 -29.21 -14.13
N LYS A 465 -4.21 -30.54 -14.08
CA LYS A 465 -3.20 -31.41 -13.48
C LYS A 465 -1.89 -31.48 -14.26
N ASP A 466 -1.92 -31.22 -15.58
CA ASP A 466 -0.83 -31.58 -16.48
C ASP A 466 -0.33 -30.42 -17.37
N THR A 467 -1.12 -29.36 -17.51
CA THR A 467 -0.86 -28.27 -18.44
C THR A 467 -1.18 -26.92 -17.81
N ILE A 468 -0.40 -25.90 -18.16
CA ILE A 468 -0.60 -24.51 -17.76
C ILE A 468 -0.76 -23.66 -19.02
N LEU A 469 -1.83 -22.87 -19.03
CA LEU A 469 -2.17 -21.90 -20.05
C LEU A 469 -2.08 -20.49 -19.44
N TYR A 470 -1.44 -19.56 -20.14
CA TYR A 470 -1.41 -18.16 -19.73
C TYR A 470 -1.92 -17.23 -20.83
N SER A 471 -2.47 -16.11 -20.39
CA SER A 471 -2.91 -14.98 -21.20
C SER A 471 -2.21 -13.72 -20.70
N PHE A 472 -1.72 -12.91 -21.64
CA PHE A 472 -1.01 -11.66 -21.35
C PHE A 472 -1.77 -10.47 -21.93
N HIS A 473 -1.88 -9.39 -21.15
CA HIS A 473 -2.44 -8.08 -21.55
C HIS A 473 -3.76 -8.16 -22.34
N ASP A 474 -4.86 -8.46 -21.63
CA ASP A 474 -6.23 -8.51 -22.18
C ASP A 474 -6.41 -9.53 -23.32
N ASP A 475 -5.86 -10.73 -23.14
CA ASP A 475 -6.02 -11.83 -24.10
C ASP A 475 -5.40 -11.54 -25.47
N SER A 476 -4.40 -10.65 -25.53
CA SER A 476 -3.70 -10.37 -26.79
C SER A 476 -3.11 -11.66 -27.37
N GLU A 477 -2.63 -12.54 -26.49
CA GLU A 477 -2.14 -13.87 -26.86
C GLU A 477 -2.39 -14.89 -25.74
N TRP A 478 -2.80 -16.09 -26.14
CA TRP A 478 -2.92 -17.26 -25.28
C TRP A 478 -1.83 -18.26 -25.64
N ARG A 479 -1.03 -18.66 -24.66
CA ARG A 479 0.11 -19.55 -24.87
C ARG A 479 0.17 -20.64 -23.80
N TYR A 480 0.56 -21.84 -24.22
CA TYR A 480 0.90 -22.92 -23.31
C TYR A 480 2.31 -22.70 -22.78
N LEU A 481 2.52 -22.98 -21.50
CA LEU A 481 3.87 -23.14 -20.98
C LEU A 481 4.42 -24.48 -21.45
N GLN A 482 5.63 -24.45 -21.99
CA GLN A 482 6.30 -25.59 -22.59
C GLN A 482 7.63 -25.84 -21.89
N ILE A 483 7.96 -27.11 -21.71
CA ILE A 483 9.30 -27.56 -21.36
C ILE A 483 9.90 -28.12 -22.64
N MET A 484 11.01 -27.54 -23.10
CA MET A 484 11.56 -27.83 -24.43
C MET A 484 10.50 -27.59 -25.51
N ASP A 485 9.98 -28.67 -26.12
CA ASP A 485 8.90 -28.63 -27.13
C ASP A 485 7.59 -29.30 -26.65
N SER A 486 7.54 -29.75 -25.39
CA SER A 486 6.36 -30.43 -24.81
C SER A 486 5.55 -29.48 -23.93
N SER A 487 4.22 -29.41 -24.15
CA SER A 487 3.29 -28.70 -23.25
C SER A 487 2.81 -29.55 -22.08
N ASN A 488 3.12 -30.85 -22.05
CA ASN A 488 2.73 -31.75 -20.98
C ASN A 488 3.81 -31.79 -19.90
N ILE A 489 3.60 -31.01 -18.84
CA ILE A 489 4.55 -30.85 -17.73
C ILE A 489 4.67 -32.15 -16.93
N SER A 490 3.59 -32.92 -16.84
CA SER A 490 3.56 -34.19 -16.11
C SER A 490 4.49 -35.23 -16.71
N GLN A 491 4.66 -35.25 -18.04
CA GLN A 491 5.58 -36.18 -18.70
C GLN A 491 7.04 -35.95 -18.26
N GLU A 492 7.47 -34.69 -18.19
CA GLU A 492 8.81 -34.29 -17.73
C GLU A 492 9.00 -34.49 -16.23
N ALA A 493 7.89 -34.51 -15.47
CA ALA A 493 7.88 -34.80 -14.04
C ALA A 493 7.64 -36.28 -13.72
N SER A 494 8.00 -37.21 -14.63
CA SER A 494 7.84 -38.67 -14.42
C SER A 494 6.39 -39.10 -14.13
N GLY A 495 5.41 -38.46 -14.80
CA GLY A 495 3.98 -38.71 -14.64
C GLY A 495 3.34 -38.07 -13.41
N SER A 496 4.05 -37.19 -12.69
CA SER A 496 3.51 -36.45 -11.54
C SER A 496 2.60 -35.29 -11.96
N HIS A 497 1.72 -34.84 -11.09
CA HIS A 497 0.78 -33.74 -11.36
C HIS A 497 1.22 -32.42 -10.71
N ILE A 498 0.70 -31.31 -11.24
CA ILE A 498 0.90 -29.97 -10.69
C ILE A 498 0.23 -29.88 -9.31
N HIS A 499 1.01 -29.54 -8.28
CA HIS A 499 0.55 -29.40 -6.90
C HIS A 499 0.32 -27.94 -6.52
N HIS A 500 1.27 -27.06 -6.83
CA HIS A 500 1.26 -25.66 -6.38
C HIS A 500 1.99 -24.75 -7.38
N VAL A 501 1.46 -23.54 -7.61
CA VAL A 501 2.08 -22.49 -8.44
C VAL A 501 2.23 -21.24 -7.59
N VAL A 502 3.44 -20.67 -7.58
CA VAL A 502 3.81 -19.50 -6.77
C VAL A 502 4.42 -18.44 -7.68
N ILE A 503 4.04 -17.17 -7.50
CA ILE A 503 4.54 -16.03 -8.29
C ILE A 503 4.93 -14.90 -7.33
N ASP A 504 6.13 -14.34 -7.49
CA ASP A 504 6.59 -13.17 -6.75
C ASP A 504 6.33 -11.84 -7.49
N SER A 505 6.56 -10.69 -6.83
CA SER A 505 6.41 -9.37 -7.47
C SER A 505 7.40 -9.10 -8.61
N SER A 506 8.50 -9.85 -8.66
CA SER A 506 9.50 -9.78 -9.74
C SER A 506 9.14 -10.66 -10.94
N ARG A 507 7.90 -11.19 -10.96
CA ARG A 507 7.32 -12.06 -11.99
C ARG A 507 8.04 -13.41 -12.11
N ASN A 508 8.74 -13.85 -11.08
CA ASN A 508 9.30 -15.20 -11.06
C ASN A 508 8.20 -16.19 -10.70
N MET A 509 7.96 -17.17 -11.55
CA MET A 509 6.98 -18.22 -11.32
C MET A 509 7.67 -19.55 -11.04
N LEU A 510 7.24 -20.19 -9.95
CA LEU A 510 7.68 -21.53 -9.57
C LEU A 510 6.48 -22.48 -9.60
N VAL A 511 6.59 -23.52 -10.43
CA VAL A 511 5.61 -24.61 -10.55
C VAL A 511 6.16 -25.81 -9.81
N LYS A 512 5.47 -26.24 -8.75
CA LYS A 512 5.81 -27.42 -7.97
C LYS A 512 4.88 -28.58 -8.33
N MET A 513 5.51 -29.73 -8.59
CA MET A 513 4.83 -31.01 -8.80
C MET A 513 4.61 -31.75 -7.47
N GLU A 514 3.71 -32.74 -7.48
CA GLU A 514 3.45 -33.58 -6.29
C GLU A 514 4.67 -34.38 -5.83
N ASN A 515 5.52 -34.80 -6.77
CA ASN A 515 6.79 -35.48 -6.49
C ASN A 515 7.95 -34.51 -6.19
N ASN A 516 7.65 -33.26 -5.85
CA ASN A 516 8.61 -32.20 -5.51
C ASN A 516 9.59 -31.80 -6.63
N VAL A 517 9.34 -32.21 -7.88
CA VAL A 517 10.01 -31.60 -9.03
C VAL A 517 9.56 -30.15 -9.15
N LEU A 518 10.51 -29.26 -9.40
CA LEU A 518 10.28 -27.82 -9.52
C LEU A 518 10.58 -27.36 -10.94
N PHE A 519 9.71 -26.51 -11.48
CA PHE A 519 9.94 -25.80 -12.74
C PHE A 519 9.86 -24.30 -12.53
N PHE A 520 10.73 -23.56 -13.21
CA PHE A 520 10.82 -22.11 -13.14
C PHE A 520 10.59 -21.48 -14.51
N CYS A 521 9.90 -20.35 -14.52
CA CYS A 521 10.01 -19.37 -15.60
C CYS A 521 9.74 -17.95 -15.07
N LYS A 522 10.20 -16.96 -15.83
CA LYS A 522 9.72 -15.59 -15.69
C LYS A 522 8.37 -15.47 -16.38
N PHE A 523 7.37 -15.04 -15.64
CA PHE A 523 6.02 -14.84 -16.17
C PHE A 523 6.04 -13.78 -17.29
N GLY A 524 5.52 -14.17 -18.46
CA GLY A 524 5.68 -13.43 -19.73
C GLY A 524 6.49 -14.21 -20.78
N THR A 525 7.24 -15.24 -20.36
CA THR A 525 7.87 -16.21 -21.26
C THR A 525 7.01 -17.48 -21.39
N ASN A 526 7.27 -18.30 -22.42
CA ASN A 526 6.58 -19.57 -22.64
C ASN A 526 7.41 -20.82 -22.28
N LYS A 527 8.66 -20.65 -21.83
CA LYS A 527 9.61 -21.74 -21.58
C LYS A 527 9.78 -21.98 -20.08
N LEU A 528 9.60 -23.22 -19.65
CA LEU A 528 9.83 -23.68 -18.29
C LEU A 528 11.18 -24.42 -18.18
N PHE A 529 11.93 -24.11 -17.12
CA PHE A 529 13.20 -24.74 -16.78
C PHE A 529 13.04 -25.65 -15.58
N ARG A 530 13.50 -26.90 -15.70
CA ARG A 530 13.53 -27.83 -14.57
C ARG A 530 14.65 -27.41 -13.61
N LEU A 531 14.29 -27.16 -12.36
CA LEU A 531 15.26 -26.89 -11.30
C LEU A 531 15.79 -28.21 -10.70
N PRO A 532 17.00 -28.19 -10.11
CA PRO A 532 17.56 -29.34 -9.40
C PRO A 532 16.67 -29.86 -8.27
N ALA A 533 16.81 -31.15 -7.94
CA ALA A 533 16.03 -31.76 -6.87
C ALA A 533 16.47 -31.25 -5.49
N TRP A 534 15.52 -30.72 -4.72
CA TRP A 534 15.79 -30.19 -3.36
C TRP A 534 15.18 -31.05 -2.24
N ASN A 535 14.08 -31.75 -2.53
CA ASN A 535 13.34 -32.58 -1.59
C ASN A 535 13.09 -33.98 -2.17
N ASP A 536 13.02 -34.96 -1.27
CA ASP A 536 12.69 -36.34 -1.62
C ASP A 536 11.31 -36.40 -2.30
N PRO A 537 11.15 -37.13 -3.42
CA PRO A 537 9.88 -37.24 -4.13
C PRO A 537 8.70 -37.77 -3.30
N GLY A 538 8.97 -38.56 -2.26
CA GLY A 538 7.97 -39.12 -1.36
C GLY A 538 7.55 -38.20 -0.21
N ARG A 539 8.29 -37.11 0.05
CA ARG A 539 7.95 -36.17 1.14
C ARG A 539 6.82 -35.23 0.74
N SER A 540 5.88 -35.00 1.66
CA SER A 540 4.88 -33.94 1.48
C SER A 540 5.53 -32.58 1.76
N VAL A 541 5.57 -31.70 0.76
CA VAL A 541 6.18 -30.36 0.84
C VAL A 541 5.20 -29.34 0.29
N VAL A 542 5.15 -28.15 0.90
CA VAL A 542 4.45 -26.99 0.33
C VAL A 542 5.37 -25.77 0.33
N LEU A 543 5.11 -24.84 -0.58
CA LEU A 543 5.88 -23.60 -0.75
C LEU A 543 5.12 -22.44 -0.11
N TYR A 544 5.85 -21.51 0.49
CA TYR A 544 5.32 -20.32 1.13
C TYR A 544 6.20 -19.12 0.79
N LEU A 545 5.61 -17.99 0.42
CA LEU A 545 6.33 -16.73 0.24
C LEU A 545 6.19 -15.86 1.49
N ASN A 546 7.31 -15.49 2.09
CA ASN A 546 7.32 -14.58 3.25
C ASN A 546 7.22 -13.11 2.81
N GLN A 547 7.25 -12.18 3.79
CA GLN A 547 7.18 -10.73 3.54
C GLN A 547 8.40 -10.14 2.80
N LYS A 548 9.52 -10.87 2.74
CA LYS A 548 10.69 -10.53 1.93
C LYS A 548 10.61 -11.14 0.52
N GLU A 549 9.55 -11.89 0.23
CA GLU A 549 9.33 -12.73 -0.96
C GLU A 549 10.36 -13.85 -1.14
N GLN A 550 10.89 -14.35 -0.03
CA GLN A 550 11.75 -15.54 -0.04
C GLN A 550 10.88 -16.80 -0.05
N ILE A 551 11.30 -17.78 -0.83
CA ILE A 551 10.62 -19.07 -0.92
C ILE A 551 11.00 -19.93 0.29
N ILE A 552 10.01 -20.30 1.08
CA ILE A 552 10.13 -21.18 2.23
C ILE A 552 9.46 -22.52 1.90
N MET A 553 10.18 -23.60 2.13
CA MET A 553 9.69 -24.97 2.00
C MET A 553 9.29 -25.50 3.36
N LEU A 554 8.02 -25.90 3.47
CA LEU A 554 7.44 -26.47 4.68
C LEU A 554 7.27 -27.98 4.48
N THR A 555 7.87 -28.77 5.37
CA THR A 555 7.80 -30.23 5.38
C THR A 555 7.28 -30.72 6.71
N LEU A 556 6.19 -31.50 6.72
CA LEU A 556 5.63 -32.05 7.96
C LEU A 556 6.22 -33.44 8.23
N LEU A 557 7.03 -33.56 9.29
CA LEU A 557 7.61 -34.83 9.76
C LEU A 557 6.94 -35.25 11.08
N ASP A 558 7.20 -36.47 11.55
CA ASP A 558 6.62 -36.97 12.81
C ASP A 558 7.09 -36.17 14.05
N GLY A 559 8.23 -35.47 13.95
CA GLY A 559 8.74 -34.56 14.97
C GLY A 559 8.22 -33.12 14.90
N GLY A 560 7.33 -32.80 13.96
CA GLY A 560 6.79 -31.45 13.75
C GLY A 560 7.08 -30.87 12.37
N LEU A 561 6.83 -29.58 12.22
CA LEU A 561 7.01 -28.85 10.97
C LEU A 561 8.47 -28.42 10.81
N HIS A 562 9.12 -28.89 9.75
CA HIS A 562 10.43 -28.43 9.34
C HIS A 562 10.30 -27.30 8.31
N VAL A 563 10.89 -26.16 8.64
CA VAL A 563 10.90 -24.94 7.83
C VAL A 563 12.30 -24.75 7.25
N LYS A 564 12.43 -24.72 5.93
CA LYS A 564 13.71 -24.48 5.24
C LYS A 564 13.56 -23.38 4.20
N LYS A 565 14.51 -22.45 4.14
CA LYS A 565 14.58 -21.46 3.05
C LYS A 565 15.13 -22.13 1.79
N TYR A 566 14.57 -21.79 0.64
CA TYR A 566 15.02 -22.28 -0.67
C TYR A 566 15.87 -21.18 -1.34
N PRO A 567 17.14 -21.46 -1.75
CA PRO A 567 18.02 -20.48 -2.37
C PRO A 567 17.62 -20.25 -3.83
N PHE A 568 16.47 -19.64 -4.03
CA PHE A 568 15.77 -19.57 -5.31
C PHE A 568 16.62 -18.93 -6.42
N GLN A 569 17.22 -17.77 -6.17
CA GLN A 569 18.03 -17.06 -7.17
C GLN A 569 19.24 -17.88 -7.63
N MET A 570 19.92 -18.58 -6.71
CA MET A 570 21.06 -19.44 -7.04
C MET A 570 20.66 -20.66 -7.87
N GLU A 571 19.52 -21.28 -7.55
CA GLU A 571 19.03 -22.44 -8.28
C GLU A 571 18.60 -22.06 -9.71
N ILE A 572 18.00 -20.88 -9.90
CA ILE A 572 17.73 -20.34 -11.25
C ILE A 572 19.03 -20.13 -12.03
N MET A 573 20.00 -19.42 -11.44
CA MET A 573 21.29 -19.15 -12.09
C MET A 573 22.03 -20.44 -12.45
N SER A 574 22.01 -21.43 -11.56
CA SER A 574 22.60 -22.75 -11.79
C SER A 574 21.89 -23.51 -12.92
N ALA A 575 20.55 -23.49 -12.95
CA ALA A 575 19.77 -24.22 -13.94
C ALA A 575 19.90 -23.62 -15.35
N MET A 576 20.06 -22.30 -15.44
CA MET A 576 20.16 -21.58 -16.72
C MET A 576 21.59 -21.45 -17.25
N GLN A 577 22.61 -21.92 -16.52
CA GLN A 577 23.99 -21.78 -16.96
C GLN A 577 24.27 -22.59 -18.24
N GLY A 578 24.85 -21.93 -19.24
CA GLY A 578 25.25 -22.55 -20.51
C GLY A 578 24.14 -22.60 -21.55
N GLU A 579 22.95 -22.07 -21.25
CA GLU A 579 21.88 -21.92 -22.22
C GLU A 579 22.02 -20.64 -23.07
N VAL A 580 21.45 -20.68 -24.27
CA VAL A 580 21.45 -19.56 -25.25
C VAL A 580 20.54 -18.40 -24.81
N HIS A 581 19.80 -18.56 -23.71
CA HIS A 581 18.83 -17.61 -23.17
C HIS A 581 19.50 -16.52 -22.31
N SER A 582 20.26 -15.62 -22.95
CA SER A 582 20.79 -14.42 -22.30
C SER A 582 19.71 -13.35 -22.20
N CYS A 583 19.55 -12.75 -21.01
CA CYS A 583 18.64 -11.63 -20.83
C CYS A 583 19.03 -10.53 -21.83
N PRO A 584 18.07 -9.98 -22.61
CA PRO A 584 18.40 -9.02 -23.66
C PRO A 584 18.94 -7.71 -23.05
N PHE A 585 18.65 -7.41 -21.78
CA PHE A 585 19.19 -6.26 -21.05
C PHE A 585 20.05 -6.67 -19.85
N ILE A 586 20.95 -5.77 -19.46
CA ILE A 586 21.83 -5.90 -18.29
C ILE A 586 21.14 -5.38 -17.03
N GLY A 587 20.41 -4.27 -17.14
CA GLY A 587 19.74 -3.65 -16.00
C GLY A 587 18.53 -2.83 -16.41
N PHE A 588 17.49 -2.90 -15.58
CA PHE A 588 16.28 -2.10 -15.71
C PHE A 588 15.96 -1.45 -14.36
N THR A 589 15.89 -0.12 -14.32
CA THR A 589 15.67 0.67 -13.10
C THR A 589 14.69 1.79 -13.35
N HIS A 590 13.91 2.18 -12.34
CA HIS A 590 12.95 3.29 -12.43
C HIS A 590 12.68 3.89 -11.04
N ASN A 591 12.08 5.08 -11.01
CA ASN A 591 11.67 5.75 -9.75
C ASN A 591 10.21 5.53 -9.35
N MET A 592 9.41 4.79 -10.14
CA MET A 592 8.06 4.39 -9.74
C MET A 592 8.11 3.36 -8.60
N ASN A 593 8.19 3.82 -7.35
CA ASN A 593 8.53 2.98 -6.19
C ASN A 593 7.45 2.94 -5.09
N ARG A 594 6.31 3.60 -5.30
CA ARG A 594 5.17 3.60 -4.39
C ARG A 594 4.02 2.79 -4.97
N PRO A 595 3.27 2.03 -4.17
CA PRO A 595 2.09 1.34 -4.66
C PRO A 595 0.96 2.30 -5.07
N VAL A 596 0.98 3.54 -4.54
CA VAL A 596 -0.09 4.53 -4.70
C VAL A 596 0.47 5.92 -4.96
N TYR A 597 -0.13 6.62 -5.91
CA TYR A 597 0.05 8.05 -6.18
C TYR A 597 -1.31 8.76 -6.23
N TYR A 598 -1.36 10.01 -5.80
CA TYR A 598 -2.54 10.86 -5.91
C TYR A 598 -2.24 11.97 -6.93
N ILE A 599 -3.19 12.23 -7.82
CA ILE A 599 -3.11 13.31 -8.80
C ILE A 599 -4.39 14.15 -8.66
N ASP A 600 -4.23 15.39 -8.23
CA ASP A 600 -5.29 16.38 -8.29
C ASP A 600 -5.23 17.17 -9.61
N MET A 601 -6.20 18.05 -9.85
CA MET A 601 -6.18 18.93 -11.01
C MET A 601 -4.94 19.84 -11.01
N GLU A 602 -4.44 20.14 -12.20
CA GLU A 602 -3.22 20.93 -12.46
C GLU A 602 -1.91 20.33 -11.91
N GLU A 603 -1.96 19.15 -11.27
CA GLU A 603 -0.77 18.44 -10.82
C GLU A 603 -0.27 17.50 -11.92
N ALA A 604 1.06 17.38 -11.99
CA ALA A 604 1.74 16.43 -12.86
C ALA A 604 2.78 15.65 -12.05
N ILE A 605 2.91 14.37 -12.35
CA ILE A 605 3.93 13.49 -11.77
C ILE A 605 4.90 13.08 -12.86
N GLU A 606 6.20 13.15 -12.55
CA GLU A 606 7.27 12.74 -13.45
C GLU A 606 7.93 11.44 -12.97
N PHE A 607 7.96 10.44 -13.85
CA PHE A 607 8.71 9.21 -13.67
C PHE A 607 9.82 9.08 -14.68
N TRP A 608 10.91 8.43 -14.29
CA TRP A 608 11.96 8.00 -15.20
C TRP A 608 12.15 6.49 -15.11
N ALA A 609 12.49 5.89 -16.24
CA ALA A 609 12.91 4.51 -16.38
C ALA A 609 14.16 4.45 -17.26
N GLN A 610 15.14 3.66 -16.84
CA GLN A 610 16.40 3.44 -17.54
C GLN A 610 16.56 1.95 -17.80
N ILE A 611 16.91 1.62 -19.04
CA ILE A 611 17.29 0.27 -19.45
C ILE A 611 18.66 0.29 -20.13
N VAL A 612 19.53 -0.63 -19.73
CA VAL A 612 20.90 -0.78 -20.25
C VAL A 612 21.02 -2.15 -20.91
N TYR A 613 21.49 -2.21 -22.14
CA TYR A 613 21.57 -3.44 -22.94
C TYR A 613 22.77 -3.41 -23.90
N TYR A 614 23.11 -4.55 -24.50
CA TYR A 614 24.17 -4.64 -25.49
C TYR A 614 23.71 -4.04 -26.83
N GLU A 615 24.64 -3.38 -27.53
CA GLU A 615 24.38 -2.78 -28.83
C GLU A 615 23.76 -3.78 -29.81
N GLY A 616 22.62 -3.42 -30.42
CA GLY A 616 21.91 -4.23 -31.42
C GLY A 616 20.61 -4.91 -30.95
N GLU A 617 20.34 -5.01 -29.64
CA GLU A 617 19.12 -5.65 -29.11
C GLU A 617 17.85 -4.77 -29.24
N ASN A 618 18.01 -3.45 -29.42
CA ASN A 618 16.95 -2.45 -29.60
C ASN A 618 15.77 -2.57 -28.60
N ILE A 619 16.10 -2.56 -27.31
CA ILE A 619 15.13 -2.72 -26.22
C ILE A 619 14.61 -1.37 -25.76
N ASN A 620 13.32 -1.31 -25.42
CA ASN A 620 12.67 -0.11 -24.96
C ASN A 620 11.86 -0.37 -23.67
N VAL A 621 11.35 0.69 -23.05
CA VAL A 621 10.46 0.61 -21.89
C VAL A 621 9.03 0.91 -22.33
N THR A 622 8.08 0.07 -21.90
CA THR A 622 6.65 0.23 -22.10
C THR A 622 5.97 0.62 -20.79
N LEU A 623 5.00 1.54 -20.90
CA LEU A 623 4.11 1.93 -19.81
C LEU A 623 2.68 1.54 -20.20
N SER A 624 2.22 0.41 -19.67
CA SER A 624 0.86 -0.08 -19.85
C SER A 624 -0.05 0.55 -18.80
N ARG A 625 -1.32 0.81 -19.14
CA ARG A 625 -2.30 1.39 -18.22
C ARG A 625 -3.71 0.90 -18.54
N ASN A 626 -4.59 0.91 -17.55
CA ASN A 626 -6.03 0.78 -17.79
C ASN A 626 -6.69 2.16 -17.93
N LYS A 627 -7.95 2.20 -18.40
CA LYS A 627 -8.77 3.42 -18.45
C LYS A 627 -8.07 4.64 -19.09
N ASP A 628 -7.64 4.48 -20.34
CA ASP A 628 -6.86 5.47 -21.10
C ASP A 628 -7.41 6.90 -21.20
N HIS A 629 -8.68 7.11 -20.85
CA HIS A 629 -9.36 8.40 -20.95
C HIS A 629 -9.19 9.30 -19.72
N VAL A 630 -8.69 8.77 -18.59
CA VAL A 630 -8.64 9.50 -17.32
C VAL A 630 -7.37 10.36 -17.20
N LEU A 631 -6.22 9.85 -17.65
CA LEU A 631 -4.92 10.52 -17.55
C LEU A 631 -4.26 10.67 -18.92
N GLN A 632 -3.63 11.82 -19.13
CA GLN A 632 -2.72 12.04 -20.25
C GLN A 632 -1.29 11.74 -19.83
N ILE A 633 -0.51 11.20 -20.78
CA ILE A 633 0.88 10.84 -20.57
C ILE A 633 1.69 11.36 -21.74
N THR A 634 2.69 12.19 -21.44
CA THR A 634 3.71 12.57 -22.42
C THR A 634 5.01 11.85 -22.12
N GLU A 635 5.68 11.37 -23.16
CA GLU A 635 6.95 10.66 -23.02
C GLU A 635 8.09 11.43 -23.68
N ARG A 636 9.26 11.41 -23.02
CA ARG A 636 10.52 11.90 -23.56
C ARG A 636 11.51 10.75 -23.50
N THR A 637 12.17 10.48 -24.63
CA THR A 637 13.15 9.40 -24.73
C THR A 637 14.52 10.00 -25.03
N HIS A 638 15.51 9.61 -24.24
CA HIS A 638 16.91 9.95 -24.44
C HIS A 638 17.71 8.67 -24.60
N PHE A 639 18.54 8.62 -25.64
CA PHE A 639 19.33 7.45 -26.00
C PHE A 639 20.81 7.80 -25.94
N GLU A 640 21.60 6.92 -25.32
CA GLU A 640 23.05 7.03 -25.24
C GLU A 640 23.69 5.69 -25.58
N SER A 641 24.79 5.71 -26.33
CA SER A 641 25.57 4.51 -26.65
C SER A 641 27.03 4.74 -26.27
N VAL A 642 27.58 3.87 -25.43
CA VAL A 642 28.95 3.96 -24.91
C VAL A 642 29.57 2.56 -24.85
N ARG A 643 30.67 2.34 -25.58
CA ARG A 643 31.47 1.10 -25.53
C ARG A 643 30.63 -0.19 -25.65
N HIS A 644 29.87 -0.33 -26.74
CA HIS A 644 29.00 -1.50 -27.03
C HIS A 644 27.82 -1.70 -26.07
N LEU A 645 27.52 -0.69 -25.24
CA LEU A 645 26.36 -0.65 -24.39
C LEU A 645 25.46 0.49 -24.82
N ASP A 646 24.20 0.16 -25.04
CA ASP A 646 23.12 1.10 -25.33
C ASP A 646 22.30 1.33 -24.05
N THR A 647 21.95 2.58 -23.81
CA THR A 647 21.12 3.01 -22.68
C THR A 647 19.95 3.81 -23.21
N THR A 648 18.74 3.38 -22.86
CA THR A 648 17.50 4.12 -23.14
C THR A 648 16.92 4.65 -21.84
N ASN A 649 16.86 5.97 -21.72
CA ASN A 649 16.24 6.68 -20.62
C ASN A 649 14.90 7.26 -21.09
N LYS A 650 13.78 6.82 -20.50
CA LYS A 650 12.46 7.39 -20.74
C LYS A 650 12.00 8.18 -19.52
N THR A 651 11.44 9.36 -19.77
CA THR A 651 10.74 10.16 -18.78
C THR A 651 9.26 10.25 -19.18
N PHE A 652 8.38 9.93 -18.25
CA PHE A 652 6.92 10.00 -18.41
C PHE A 652 6.39 11.12 -17.53
N THR A 653 5.72 12.11 -18.13
CA THR A 653 4.99 13.15 -17.42
C THR A 653 3.50 12.82 -17.50
N ILE A 654 2.92 12.49 -16.36
CA ILE A 654 1.53 12.05 -16.21
C ILE A 654 0.73 13.17 -15.56
N TYR A 655 -0.38 13.54 -16.16
CA TYR A 655 -1.22 14.63 -15.68
C TYR A 655 -2.67 14.42 -16.12
N GLN A 656 -3.59 15.14 -15.48
CA GLN A 656 -4.98 15.20 -15.88
C GLN A 656 -5.18 16.40 -16.81
N ASP A 657 -5.93 16.20 -17.90
CA ASP A 657 -6.23 17.22 -18.92
C ASP A 657 -7.73 17.27 -19.22
N ALA A 658 -8.57 17.27 -18.17
CA ALA A 658 -10.01 17.42 -18.36
C ALA A 658 -10.40 18.88 -18.16
N ASP A 659 -10.83 19.53 -19.23
CA ASP A 659 -11.36 20.89 -19.14
C ASP A 659 -12.81 20.87 -18.62
N CYS A 660 -12.99 21.23 -17.34
CA CYS A 660 -14.31 21.37 -16.74
C CYS A 660 -14.91 22.77 -16.94
N LYS A 661 -14.25 23.67 -17.70
CA LYS A 661 -14.72 25.05 -17.95
C LYS A 661 -15.75 25.17 -19.08
N ASP A 662 -15.78 24.22 -20.02
CA ASP A 662 -16.37 24.46 -21.36
C ASP A 662 -17.85 24.08 -21.52
N VAL A 663 -18.56 23.73 -20.44
CA VAL A 663 -19.98 23.37 -20.55
C VAL A 663 -20.89 24.52 -20.15
N PHE A 664 -21.15 25.40 -21.12
CA PHE A 664 -22.13 26.47 -20.98
C PHE A 664 -23.51 25.89 -20.62
N ASN A 665 -24.02 26.36 -19.46
CA ASN A 665 -25.41 26.24 -18.97
C ASN A 665 -25.88 24.99 -18.23
N ASN A 666 -25.04 24.01 -17.87
CA ASN A 666 -25.55 22.90 -17.04
C ASN A 666 -24.56 22.40 -15.97
N SER A 667 -24.87 22.71 -14.70
CA SER A 667 -24.14 22.22 -13.52
C SER A 667 -24.08 20.68 -13.47
N ASP A 668 -25.12 20.00 -13.98
CA ASP A 668 -25.16 18.54 -13.99
C ASP A 668 -24.11 17.95 -14.95
N LEU A 669 -23.77 18.67 -16.03
CA LEU A 669 -22.73 18.24 -16.97
C LEU A 669 -21.33 18.45 -16.40
N ILE A 670 -21.10 19.53 -15.63
CA ILE A 670 -19.83 19.75 -14.92
C ILE A 670 -19.60 18.64 -13.89
N ILE A 671 -20.63 18.28 -13.13
CA ILE A 671 -20.56 17.18 -12.16
C ILE A 671 -20.26 15.85 -12.87
N LYS A 672 -20.94 15.56 -13.98
CA LYS A 672 -20.69 14.33 -14.77
C LYS A 672 -19.29 14.30 -15.37
N ASN A 673 -18.78 15.42 -15.89
CA ASN A 673 -17.43 15.49 -16.45
C ASN A 673 -16.36 15.34 -15.36
N SER A 674 -16.57 15.97 -14.20
CA SER A 674 -15.69 15.79 -13.03
C SER A 674 -15.68 14.34 -12.53
N GLN A 675 -16.83 13.67 -12.49
CA GLN A 675 -16.94 12.26 -12.13
C GLN A 675 -16.24 11.34 -13.16
N ASN A 676 -16.40 11.61 -14.46
CA ASN A 676 -15.72 10.86 -15.51
C ASN A 676 -14.19 11.10 -15.51
N ALA A 677 -13.75 12.24 -14.99
CA ALA A 677 -12.34 12.61 -14.88
C ALA A 677 -11.68 12.13 -13.57
N SER A 678 -12.44 11.58 -12.62
CA SER A 678 -11.90 11.04 -11.36
C SER A 678 -12.07 9.52 -11.34
N ASP A 679 -10.98 8.78 -11.34
CA ASP A 679 -10.98 7.34 -11.19
C ASP A 679 -9.59 6.86 -10.73
N ILE A 680 -9.46 5.57 -10.50
CA ILE A 680 -8.19 4.93 -10.19
C ILE A 680 -7.66 4.26 -11.45
N VAL A 681 -6.47 4.69 -11.87
CA VAL A 681 -5.73 4.16 -13.01
C VAL A 681 -4.59 3.29 -12.50
N THR A 682 -4.53 2.03 -12.92
CA THR A 682 -3.39 1.15 -12.66
C THR A 682 -2.42 1.26 -13.82
N MET A 683 -1.15 1.50 -13.50
CA MET A 683 -0.07 1.55 -14.49
C MET A 683 1.00 0.51 -14.20
N GLU A 684 1.64 0.05 -15.26
CA GLU A 684 2.64 -1.00 -15.23
C GLU A 684 3.82 -0.66 -16.14
N LEU A 685 5.03 -0.71 -15.58
CA LEU A 685 6.28 -0.44 -16.29
C LEU A 685 7.03 -1.75 -16.56
N LEU A 686 7.28 -2.04 -17.84
CA LEU A 686 8.00 -3.24 -18.27
C LEU A 686 8.97 -2.95 -19.41
N PRO A 687 10.04 -3.75 -19.57
CA PRO A 687 10.79 -3.81 -20.81
C PRO A 687 9.96 -4.39 -21.97
N THR A 688 10.24 -4.00 -23.21
CA THR A 688 9.60 -4.58 -24.40
C THR A 688 9.89 -6.07 -24.59
N GLN A 689 11.02 -6.55 -24.06
CA GLN A 689 11.47 -7.94 -24.17
C GLN A 689 11.92 -8.45 -22.80
N ILE A 690 11.45 -9.64 -22.41
CA ILE A 690 11.74 -10.27 -21.13
C ILE A 690 12.09 -11.74 -21.39
N ASP A 691 13.16 -12.22 -20.73
CA ASP A 691 13.56 -13.62 -20.70
C ASP A 691 13.66 -14.11 -19.24
N ASN A 692 13.79 -15.43 -19.05
CA ASN A 692 13.85 -16.11 -17.76
C ASN A 692 15.08 -15.70 -16.92
N SER A 693 16.18 -15.30 -17.56
CA SER A 693 17.41 -14.85 -16.89
C SER A 693 17.37 -13.38 -16.46
N CYS A 694 16.30 -12.65 -16.80
CA CYS A 694 16.20 -11.22 -16.50
C CYS A 694 15.84 -10.93 -15.05
N ASN A 695 16.57 -10.00 -14.45
CA ASN A 695 16.22 -9.44 -13.14
C ASN A 695 15.31 -8.22 -13.33
N LEU A 696 14.10 -8.28 -12.77
CA LEU A 696 13.13 -7.19 -12.81
C LEU A 696 12.99 -6.57 -11.41
N PRO A 697 12.78 -5.25 -11.30
CA PRO A 697 12.46 -4.60 -10.03
C PRO A 697 11.15 -5.15 -9.42
N LYS A 698 11.03 -5.17 -8.09
CA LYS A 698 9.82 -5.60 -7.39
C LYS A 698 8.60 -4.68 -7.65
N ASN A 699 8.84 -3.39 -7.84
CA ASN A 699 7.79 -2.37 -7.94
C ASN A 699 7.44 -2.01 -9.39
N GLN A 700 6.85 -2.93 -10.15
CA GLN A 700 6.49 -2.65 -11.56
C GLN A 700 5.11 -2.01 -11.71
N ILE A 701 4.28 -2.03 -10.67
CA ILE A 701 2.86 -1.67 -10.74
C ILE A 701 2.55 -0.59 -9.69
N SER A 702 1.74 0.39 -10.07
CA SER A 702 1.27 1.45 -9.17
C SER A 702 -0.14 1.88 -9.51
N HIS A 703 -0.90 2.30 -8.50
CA HIS A 703 -2.26 2.79 -8.64
C HIS A 703 -2.29 4.32 -8.49
N PHE A 704 -2.86 5.00 -9.46
CA PHE A 704 -2.98 6.45 -9.54
C PHE A 704 -4.42 6.83 -9.23
N PHE A 705 -4.62 7.51 -8.10
CA PHE A 705 -5.90 8.03 -7.68
C PHE A 705 -6.06 9.43 -8.23
N VAL A 706 -6.89 9.56 -9.25
CA VAL A 706 -7.23 10.85 -9.84
C VAL A 706 -8.45 11.37 -9.11
N GLY A 707 -8.27 12.44 -8.35
CA GLY A 707 -9.30 12.93 -7.44
C GLY A 707 -8.71 13.71 -6.27
N CYS A 708 -9.54 13.96 -5.25
CA CYS A 708 -9.12 14.70 -4.06
C CYS A 708 -8.12 13.89 -3.22
N PRO A 709 -6.87 14.35 -3.03
CA PRO A 709 -5.89 13.67 -2.19
C PRO A 709 -6.30 13.65 -0.71
N PRO A 710 -5.88 12.64 0.06
CA PRO A 710 -6.29 12.49 1.45
C PRO A 710 -5.79 13.64 2.31
N ASN A 711 -6.66 14.19 3.16
CA ASN A 711 -6.36 15.32 4.06
C ASN A 711 -5.93 16.62 3.36
N ARG A 712 -6.20 16.77 2.06
CA ARG A 712 -5.98 18.02 1.35
C ARG A 712 -6.94 19.10 1.86
N HIS A 713 -6.39 20.26 2.18
CA HIS A 713 -7.15 21.42 2.64
C HIS A 713 -6.41 22.73 2.36
N ILE A 714 -7.11 23.84 2.54
CA ILE A 714 -6.53 25.18 2.44
C ILE A 714 -6.40 25.83 3.82
N ARG A 715 -5.43 26.74 3.96
CA ARG A 715 -5.18 27.55 5.15
C ARG A 715 -4.98 29.01 4.74
N VAL A 716 -5.55 29.93 5.50
CA VAL A 716 -5.27 31.37 5.33
C VAL A 716 -3.99 31.72 6.08
N ILE A 717 -2.99 32.24 5.36
CA ILE A 717 -1.69 32.58 5.92
C ILE A 717 -1.83 33.80 6.83
N LYS A 718 -1.06 33.78 7.92
CA LYS A 718 -0.89 34.94 8.80
C LYS A 718 0.25 35.80 8.26
N PRO A 719 0.07 37.12 8.08
CA PRO A 719 1.17 38.01 7.73
C PRO A 719 2.34 37.88 8.74
N LEU A 720 3.54 37.65 8.23
CA LEU A 720 4.77 37.63 9.03
C LEU A 720 4.87 38.94 9.82
N ARG A 721 4.86 38.86 11.15
CA ARG A 721 4.90 39.93 12.19
C ARG A 721 3.61 40.15 13.00
N ILE A 722 2.52 39.41 12.77
CA ILE A 722 1.33 39.49 13.64
C ILE A 722 1.35 38.34 14.67
N PRO A 723 1.60 38.60 15.96
CA PRO A 723 1.56 37.56 16.99
C PRO A 723 0.12 37.08 17.20
N CYS A 724 -0.13 35.79 16.97
CA CYS A 724 -1.39 35.17 17.39
C CYS A 724 -1.30 34.82 18.88
N LYS A 725 -2.15 35.46 19.69
CA LYS A 725 -2.46 35.00 21.04
C LYS A 725 -3.80 34.28 20.98
N MET A 726 -3.80 32.98 21.24
CA MET A 726 -5.03 32.21 21.37
C MET A 726 -5.71 32.51 22.72
N ASN A 727 -7.02 32.28 22.79
CA ASN A 727 -7.82 32.40 24.01
C ASN A 727 -7.78 33.79 24.66
N VAL A 728 -7.74 34.85 23.86
CA VAL A 728 -7.77 36.24 24.37
C VAL A 728 -9.16 36.62 24.90
N PHE A 729 -10.21 36.00 24.37
CA PHE A 729 -11.60 36.19 24.76
C PHE A 729 -12.39 34.89 24.51
N ASN A 730 -13.52 34.75 25.19
CA ASN A 730 -14.42 33.59 25.05
C ASN A 730 -15.65 33.92 24.20
N SER A 731 -16.14 35.15 24.26
CA SER A 731 -17.28 35.61 23.50
C SER A 731 -17.15 37.07 23.09
N TYR A 732 -17.89 37.45 22.05
CA TYR A 732 -18.02 38.83 21.58
C TYR A 732 -19.46 39.09 21.13
N THR A 733 -19.86 40.36 21.11
CA THR A 733 -21.23 40.76 20.74
C THR A 733 -21.22 41.45 19.38
N ILE A 734 -22.09 40.98 18.49
CA ILE A 734 -22.35 41.60 17.19
C ILE A 734 -23.60 42.49 17.34
N PRO A 735 -23.49 43.80 17.07
CA PRO A 735 -24.62 44.70 17.25
C PRO A 735 -25.68 44.49 16.17
N ARG A 736 -26.96 44.67 16.53
CA ARG A 736 -28.11 44.43 15.65
C ARG A 736 -28.07 45.15 14.31
N PHE A 737 -27.48 46.35 14.25
CA PHE A 737 -27.42 47.15 13.01
C PHE A 737 -26.50 46.52 11.96
N ALA A 738 -25.50 45.74 12.40
CA ALA A 738 -24.54 45.06 11.55
C ALA A 738 -25.07 43.73 11.00
N LEU A 739 -26.22 43.24 11.49
CA LEU A 739 -26.82 41.97 11.06
C LEU A 739 -27.88 42.20 9.98
N SER A 740 -27.96 41.27 9.01
CA SER A 740 -28.95 41.39 7.93
C SER A 740 -30.39 41.22 8.40
N ASN A 741 -30.66 40.34 9.38
CA ASN A 741 -32.01 39.91 9.79
C ASN A 741 -32.13 39.66 11.32
N SER A 742 -31.70 40.60 12.17
CA SER A 742 -31.87 40.47 13.64
C SER A 742 -32.39 41.74 14.30
N SER A 743 -33.34 41.57 15.22
CA SER A 743 -33.88 42.65 16.08
C SER A 743 -33.08 42.84 17.38
N LYS A 744 -32.16 41.94 17.70
CA LYS A 744 -31.33 41.92 18.92
C LYS A 744 -29.86 41.73 18.60
N ASP A 745 -29.01 42.19 19.50
CA ASP A 745 -27.58 41.92 19.45
C ASP A 745 -27.31 40.43 19.63
N LEU A 746 -26.35 39.90 18.88
CA LEU A 746 -25.98 38.49 18.89
C LEU A 746 -24.71 38.30 19.71
N THR A 747 -24.77 37.52 20.79
CA THR A 747 -23.56 37.13 21.53
C THR A 747 -23.04 35.82 20.97
N VAL A 748 -21.82 35.84 20.44
CA VAL A 748 -21.16 34.71 19.79
C VAL A 748 -20.07 34.17 20.71
N PHE A 749 -20.06 32.86 20.93
CA PHE A 749 -18.94 32.16 21.55
C PHE A 749 -17.89 31.84 20.48
N TYR A 750 -16.64 32.20 20.72
CA TYR A 750 -15.57 32.05 19.74
C TYR A 750 -14.88 30.69 19.88
N ASP A 751 -15.11 29.80 18.92
CA ASP A 751 -14.43 28.50 18.87
C ASP A 751 -13.05 28.63 18.23
N TRP A 752 -12.02 28.74 19.08
CA TRP A 752 -10.62 28.84 18.67
C TRP A 752 -10.11 27.63 17.88
N LYS A 753 -10.72 26.45 18.04
CA LYS A 753 -10.31 25.25 17.30
C LYS A 753 -10.80 25.32 15.85
N SER A 754 -12.03 25.82 15.65
CA SER A 754 -12.66 25.88 14.33
C SER A 754 -12.34 27.15 13.56
N PHE A 755 -12.27 28.31 14.23
CA PHE A 755 -12.06 29.63 13.59
C PHE A 755 -10.60 30.07 13.56
N GLY A 756 -9.74 29.37 14.31
CA GLY A 756 -8.32 29.66 14.37
C GLY A 756 -8.01 30.99 15.07
N CYS A 757 -6.97 31.67 14.58
CA CYS A 757 -6.49 32.92 15.17
C CYS A 757 -7.15 34.14 14.54
N VAL A 758 -7.46 35.13 15.37
CA VAL A 758 -7.96 36.43 14.91
C VAL A 758 -6.82 37.31 14.38
N LEU A 759 -6.91 37.71 13.12
CA LEU A 759 -5.98 38.62 12.45
C LEU A 759 -6.30 40.07 12.78
N LYS A 760 -5.33 40.85 13.28
CA LYS A 760 -5.56 42.26 13.62
C LYS A 760 -5.22 43.18 12.45
N ILE A 761 -6.19 43.97 12.01
CA ILE A 761 -6.09 44.84 10.84
C ILE A 761 -6.56 46.24 11.22
N HIS A 762 -5.84 47.26 10.78
CA HIS A 762 -6.28 48.63 11.04
C HIS A 762 -7.51 48.93 10.16
N TYR A 763 -8.51 49.63 10.68
CA TYR A 763 -9.80 49.79 9.99
C TYR A 763 -9.74 50.48 8.61
N LYS A 764 -8.65 51.22 8.33
CA LYS A 764 -8.39 51.86 7.02
C LYS A 764 -7.62 50.97 6.04
N ASP A 765 -7.05 49.87 6.52
CA ASP A 765 -6.20 49.03 5.68
C ASP A 765 -7.08 48.06 4.89
N GLU A 766 -6.82 47.98 3.59
CA GLU A 766 -7.45 47.00 2.70
C GLU A 766 -6.89 45.60 3.01
N PHE A 767 -7.77 44.61 3.12
CA PHE A 767 -7.38 43.23 3.43
C PHE A 767 -7.70 42.26 2.30
N ARG A 768 -6.73 41.42 1.95
CA ARG A 768 -6.93 40.28 1.07
C ARG A 768 -6.32 39.05 1.74
N PRO A 769 -7.07 37.95 1.88
CA PRO A 769 -6.52 36.74 2.46
C PRO A 769 -5.54 36.09 1.49
N ASP A 770 -4.32 35.81 1.96
CA ASP A 770 -3.39 34.92 1.26
C ASP A 770 -3.70 33.49 1.66
N ILE A 771 -3.83 32.59 0.69
CA ILE A 771 -4.29 31.21 0.90
C ILE A 771 -3.21 30.24 0.41
N GLU A 772 -2.97 29.18 1.19
CA GLU A 772 -2.06 28.08 0.86
C GLU A 772 -2.77 26.74 0.95
N MET A 773 -2.32 25.80 0.14
CA MET A 773 -2.81 24.43 0.09
C MET A 773 -1.84 23.48 0.81
N TYR A 774 -2.40 22.57 1.59
CA TYR A 774 -1.67 21.61 2.39
C TYR A 774 -2.28 20.21 2.26
N ASP A 775 -1.41 19.19 2.25
CA ASP A 775 -1.76 17.78 2.43
C ASP A 775 -1.34 17.36 3.84
N GLY A 776 -2.31 17.33 4.77
CA GLY A 776 -2.00 17.24 6.20
C GLY A 776 -1.16 18.43 6.67
N GLU A 777 0.08 18.21 7.09
CA GLU A 777 1.00 19.30 7.48
C GLU A 777 2.00 19.70 6.39
N THR A 778 1.95 19.05 5.22
CA THR A 778 2.90 19.30 4.13
C THR A 778 2.36 20.41 3.23
N PHE A 779 3.13 21.50 3.08
CA PHE A 779 2.81 22.56 2.13
C PHE A 779 2.88 22.05 0.69
N VAL A 780 1.84 22.32 -0.11
CA VAL A 780 1.75 21.94 -1.53
C VAL A 780 2.09 23.14 -2.42
N ARG A 781 1.24 24.17 -2.40
CA ARG A 781 1.42 25.42 -3.17
C ARG A 781 0.61 26.57 -2.57
N SER A 782 0.96 27.79 -2.95
CA SER A 782 0.10 28.96 -2.70
C SER A 782 -1.07 28.96 -3.69
N VAL A 783 -2.25 29.38 -3.25
CA VAL A 783 -3.45 29.40 -4.08
C VAL A 783 -3.50 30.66 -4.93
N ASP A 784 -3.52 30.48 -6.24
CA ASP A 784 -3.64 31.50 -7.28
C ASP A 784 -5.02 31.52 -7.96
N ALA A 785 -5.87 30.53 -7.64
CA ALA A 785 -7.25 30.44 -8.11
C ALA A 785 -8.16 31.55 -7.58
N ASN A 786 -9.30 31.71 -8.27
CA ASN A 786 -10.42 32.52 -7.84
C ASN A 786 -11.13 31.87 -6.65
N PHE A 787 -11.45 32.70 -5.66
CA PHE A 787 -12.15 32.32 -4.46
C PHE A 787 -13.17 33.37 -4.06
N ILE A 788 -14.16 32.93 -3.31
CA ILE A 788 -15.21 33.77 -2.74
C ILE A 788 -15.10 33.78 -1.23
N VAL A 789 -15.58 34.86 -0.62
CA VAL A 789 -15.67 34.97 0.84
C VAL A 789 -17.07 35.44 1.25
N TRP A 790 -17.51 34.98 2.41
CA TRP A 790 -18.75 35.44 3.02
C TRP A 790 -18.65 35.37 4.53
N GLU A 791 -19.42 36.20 5.22
CA GLU A 791 -19.39 36.29 6.67
C GLU A 791 -20.24 35.18 7.31
N TYR A 792 -19.67 34.47 8.28
CA TYR A 792 -20.22 33.28 8.91
C TYR A 792 -21.50 33.56 9.72
N PHE A 793 -21.61 34.74 10.33
CA PHE A 793 -22.72 35.16 11.18
C PHE A 793 -23.67 36.15 10.49
N ASN A 794 -23.63 36.25 9.15
CA ASN A 794 -24.46 37.14 8.32
C ASN A 794 -24.36 38.63 8.69
N ARG A 795 -23.14 39.09 9.03
CA ARG A 795 -22.85 40.52 9.08
C ARG A 795 -22.89 41.15 7.69
N LYS A 796 -23.31 42.41 7.61
CA LYS A 796 -23.42 43.18 6.34
C LYS A 796 -22.54 44.43 6.29
N ASP A 797 -21.69 44.64 7.30
CA ASP A 797 -20.88 45.85 7.48
C ASP A 797 -19.44 45.69 6.96
N TYR A 798 -19.28 44.97 5.84
CA TYR A 798 -18.04 44.82 5.07
C TYR A 798 -18.32 45.04 3.59
N TYR A 799 -17.31 45.47 2.83
CA TYR A 799 -17.46 45.82 1.41
C TYR A 799 -16.26 45.36 0.59
N PHE A 800 -16.49 45.10 -0.70
CA PHE A 800 -15.44 44.86 -1.68
C PHE A 800 -14.99 46.19 -2.30
N SER A 801 -13.68 46.39 -2.43
CA SER A 801 -13.11 47.67 -2.89
C SER A 801 -13.23 47.91 -4.39
N ALA A 802 -13.34 46.84 -5.19
CA ALA A 802 -13.36 46.92 -6.65
C ALA A 802 -14.74 46.63 -7.26
N THR A 803 -15.09 47.33 -8.35
CA THR A 803 -16.27 47.02 -9.19
C THR A 803 -15.91 46.09 -10.35
N MET A 804 -16.92 45.45 -10.95
CA MET A 804 -16.74 44.56 -12.11
C MET A 804 -16.06 45.28 -13.29
N HIS A 805 -16.40 46.56 -13.51
CA HIS A 805 -15.76 47.42 -14.51
C HIS A 805 -14.27 47.66 -14.21
N GLN A 806 -13.90 47.91 -12.95
CA GLN A 806 -12.51 48.18 -12.56
C GLN A 806 -11.59 46.97 -12.71
N VAL A 807 -12.14 45.75 -12.59
CA VAL A 807 -11.41 44.50 -12.83
C VAL A 807 -11.46 44.04 -14.29
N ALA A 808 -12.06 44.83 -15.19
CA ALA A 808 -12.19 44.57 -16.62
C ALA A 808 -13.02 43.31 -16.98
N CYS A 809 -14.09 43.04 -16.23
CA CYS A 809 -15.08 42.05 -16.66
C CYS A 809 -15.73 42.47 -17.99
N LEU A 810 -15.96 41.51 -18.89
CA LEU A 810 -16.65 41.73 -20.17
C LEU A 810 -18.18 41.71 -20.01
N HIS A 811 -18.68 40.97 -19.02
CA HIS A 811 -20.09 40.87 -18.66
C HIS A 811 -20.28 40.84 -17.13
N GLU A 812 -21.52 40.99 -16.67
CA GLU A 812 -21.88 40.90 -15.25
C GLU A 812 -21.44 39.55 -14.64
N ALA A 813 -20.64 39.63 -13.58
CA ALA A 813 -20.17 38.47 -12.82
C ALA A 813 -21.23 38.00 -11.82
N GLN A 814 -21.12 36.77 -11.36
CA GLN A 814 -21.98 36.25 -10.29
C GLN A 814 -21.74 37.01 -8.97
N THR A 815 -22.83 37.27 -8.24
CA THR A 815 -22.83 37.88 -6.89
C THR A 815 -23.58 37.00 -5.91
N TRP A 816 -23.33 37.12 -4.60
CA TRP A 816 -24.05 36.41 -3.54
C TRP A 816 -25.56 36.61 -3.64
N THR A 817 -26.01 37.81 -4.02
CA THR A 817 -27.44 38.08 -4.25
C THR A 817 -28.00 37.22 -5.38
N SER A 818 -27.26 37.04 -6.47
CA SER A 818 -27.68 36.19 -7.59
C SER A 818 -27.57 34.69 -7.30
N MET A 819 -26.70 34.27 -6.38
CA MET A 819 -26.44 32.86 -6.07
C MET A 819 -27.35 32.31 -4.96
N LEU A 820 -27.87 33.15 -4.07
CA LEU A 820 -28.69 32.74 -2.90
C LEU A 820 -30.20 32.59 -3.19
N VAL A 821 -30.60 32.40 -4.45
CA VAL A 821 -32.02 32.46 -4.91
C VAL A 821 -32.89 31.28 -4.43
N ASP A 822 -32.30 30.13 -4.07
CA ASP A 822 -33.03 28.86 -3.80
C ASP A 822 -33.13 28.45 -2.31
N GLU A 823 -33.03 29.37 -1.34
CA GLU A 823 -32.94 29.05 0.11
C GLU A 823 -31.78 28.11 0.51
N LYS A 824 -30.81 27.89 -0.39
CA LYS A 824 -29.62 27.08 -0.12
C LYS A 824 -28.69 27.78 0.87
N ARG A 825 -27.95 26.99 1.65
CA ARG A 825 -26.88 27.54 2.50
C ARG A 825 -25.79 28.16 1.62
N PRO A 826 -25.12 29.25 2.05
CA PRO A 826 -24.06 29.87 1.26
C PRO A 826 -22.97 28.89 0.77
N GLU A 827 -22.64 27.89 1.60
CA GLU A 827 -21.68 26.82 1.29
C GLU A 827 -22.05 25.96 0.08
N GLU A 828 -23.35 25.79 -0.17
CA GLU A 828 -23.94 24.96 -1.22
C GLU A 828 -24.38 25.80 -2.42
N ALA A 829 -24.66 27.09 -2.20
CA ALA A 829 -25.20 28.00 -3.20
C ALA A 829 -24.16 28.36 -4.29
N TRP A 830 -22.90 28.55 -3.92
CA TRP A 830 -21.85 28.98 -4.85
C TRP A 830 -20.58 28.14 -4.70
N GLY A 831 -20.10 27.57 -5.82
CA GLY A 831 -18.88 26.77 -5.84
C GLY A 831 -18.40 26.43 -7.25
N PRO A 832 -17.42 25.51 -7.37
CA PRO A 832 -16.82 25.15 -8.65
C PRO A 832 -17.82 24.66 -9.71
N HIS A 833 -18.86 23.95 -9.28
CA HIS A 833 -19.88 23.35 -10.16
C HIS A 833 -20.79 24.37 -10.86
N ASN A 834 -20.80 25.64 -10.45
CA ASN A 834 -21.66 26.68 -11.03
C ASN A 834 -20.93 28.01 -11.29
N TYR A 835 -19.62 28.07 -11.09
CA TYR A 835 -18.80 29.25 -11.34
C TYR A 835 -18.68 29.59 -12.82
N ARG A 836 -18.72 30.89 -13.15
CA ARG A 836 -18.60 31.43 -14.49
C ARG A 836 -17.63 32.61 -14.50
N SER A 837 -16.64 32.55 -15.37
CA SER A 837 -15.70 33.65 -15.57
C SER A 837 -16.38 34.80 -16.33
N CYS A 838 -16.26 36.02 -15.80
CA CYS A 838 -16.75 37.24 -16.46
C CYS A 838 -15.83 37.71 -17.61
N PHE A 839 -14.71 37.03 -17.84
CA PHE A 839 -13.67 37.41 -18.82
C PHE A 839 -13.79 36.68 -20.16
N VAL A 840 -14.77 35.78 -20.31
CA VAL A 840 -14.99 35.01 -21.55
C VAL A 840 -16.14 35.64 -22.33
N ASP A 841 -15.90 35.95 -23.60
CA ASP A 841 -16.84 36.63 -24.49
C ASP A 841 -17.88 35.65 -25.04
N ASN A 842 -19.12 35.68 -24.51
CA ASN A 842 -20.18 34.74 -24.90
C ASN A 842 -21.61 35.29 -24.74
N SER A 843 -21.80 36.60 -24.54
CA SER A 843 -23.11 37.21 -24.30
C SER A 843 -23.32 38.49 -25.11
N GLU A 844 -24.48 38.65 -25.75
CA GLU A 844 -24.87 39.90 -26.44
C GLU A 844 -25.23 41.06 -25.48
N ASN A 845 -25.24 40.83 -24.15
CA ASN A 845 -25.66 41.83 -23.16
C ASN A 845 -24.57 42.02 -22.08
N LEU A 846 -24.11 43.26 -21.87
CA LEU A 846 -23.01 43.57 -20.93
C LEU A 846 -23.43 43.53 -19.44
N GLY A 847 -24.74 43.51 -19.13
CA GLY A 847 -25.23 43.58 -17.75
C GLY A 847 -24.78 44.87 -17.01
N ASN A 848 -24.91 44.91 -15.68
CA ASN A 848 -24.49 46.07 -14.88
C ASN A 848 -23.08 45.88 -14.29
N LEU A 849 -22.06 46.48 -14.92
CA LEU A 849 -20.65 46.38 -14.51
C LEU A 849 -20.25 47.30 -13.34
N ASP A 850 -21.14 48.16 -12.86
CA ASP A 850 -20.87 49.06 -11.72
C ASP A 850 -21.06 48.35 -10.36
N GLN A 851 -21.58 47.12 -10.36
CA GLN A 851 -21.71 46.31 -9.16
C GLN A 851 -20.34 45.93 -8.55
N PRO A 852 -20.27 45.68 -7.23
CA PRO A 852 -19.06 45.19 -6.59
C PRO A 852 -18.66 43.83 -7.17
N TYR A 853 -17.36 43.64 -7.38
CA TYR A 853 -16.83 42.34 -7.77
C TYR A 853 -16.60 41.52 -6.51
N GLU A 854 -17.33 40.42 -6.33
CA GLU A 854 -17.32 39.63 -5.08
C GLU A 854 -16.40 38.40 -5.15
N ILE A 855 -15.71 38.22 -6.28
CA ILE A 855 -14.71 37.18 -6.50
C ILE A 855 -13.33 37.79 -6.29
N MET A 856 -12.45 37.08 -5.59
CA MET A 856 -11.07 37.50 -5.33
C MET A 856 -10.09 36.45 -5.84
N ASN A 857 -8.87 36.87 -6.14
CA ASN A 857 -7.76 35.96 -6.36
C ASN A 857 -6.47 36.63 -5.86
N ARG A 858 -5.37 35.87 -5.84
CA ARG A 858 -4.10 36.35 -5.30
C ARG A 858 -3.53 37.56 -6.05
N SER A 859 -3.86 37.72 -7.32
CA SER A 859 -3.31 38.76 -8.21
C SER A 859 -4.24 39.96 -8.40
N SER A 860 -5.51 39.86 -7.97
CA SER A 860 -6.52 40.88 -8.20
C SER A 860 -6.34 42.05 -7.24
N ARG A 861 -6.77 43.24 -7.70
CA ARG A 861 -6.81 44.48 -6.92
C ARG A 861 -8.13 44.63 -6.15
N ASN A 862 -8.76 43.52 -5.80
CA ASN A 862 -9.99 43.49 -5.04
C ASN A 862 -9.67 43.12 -3.58
N PHE A 863 -10.15 43.93 -2.65
CA PHE A 863 -9.86 43.81 -1.23
C PHE A 863 -11.14 43.92 -0.41
N LEU A 864 -11.13 43.29 0.77
CA LEU A 864 -12.10 43.51 1.81
C LEU A 864 -11.79 44.83 2.53
N THR A 865 -12.83 45.64 2.68
CA THR A 865 -12.84 46.87 3.46
C THR A 865 -13.91 46.76 4.55
N PHE A 866 -13.66 47.41 5.68
CA PHE A 866 -14.47 47.25 6.88
C PHE A 866 -15.16 48.56 7.26
N SER A 867 -16.23 48.44 8.07
CA SER A 867 -16.92 49.62 8.61
C SER A 867 -15.95 50.53 9.38
N GLN A 868 -16.10 51.83 9.14
CA GLN A 868 -15.34 52.87 9.85
C GLN A 868 -16.05 53.35 11.12
N GLU A 869 -17.26 52.84 11.39
CA GLU A 869 -18.09 53.31 12.50
C GLU A 869 -17.75 52.61 13.82
N ASN A 870 -17.43 51.31 13.79
CA ASN A 870 -17.18 50.53 15.00
C ASN A 870 -16.09 49.47 14.78
N SER A 871 -15.24 49.26 15.79
CA SER A 871 -14.30 48.13 15.82
C SER A 871 -15.10 46.82 15.98
N ALA A 872 -14.75 45.81 15.19
CA ALA A 872 -15.51 44.57 15.12
C ALA A 872 -14.63 43.36 14.86
N ILE A 873 -15.16 42.19 15.22
CA ILE A 873 -14.63 40.89 14.85
C ILE A 873 -15.53 40.31 13.76
N TYR A 874 -14.92 39.95 12.64
CA TYR A 874 -15.53 39.31 11.48
C TYR A 874 -15.00 37.88 11.38
N VAL A 875 -15.88 36.92 11.12
CA VAL A 875 -15.49 35.54 10.82
C VAL A 875 -15.93 35.24 9.41
N PHE A 876 -14.96 34.97 8.54
CA PHE A 876 -15.20 34.71 7.13
C PHE A 876 -14.97 33.24 6.81
N ASN A 877 -15.87 32.70 5.99
CA ASN A 877 -15.58 31.52 5.22
C ASN A 877 -14.91 31.93 3.90
N VAL A 878 -14.01 31.09 3.41
CA VAL A 878 -13.42 31.19 2.09
C VAL A 878 -13.56 29.87 1.36
N LYS A 879 -13.89 29.92 0.07
CA LYS A 879 -14.05 28.75 -0.79
C LYS A 879 -13.48 29.01 -2.18
N ILE A 880 -12.73 28.05 -2.72
CA ILE A 880 -12.23 28.11 -4.09
C ILE A 880 -13.38 27.82 -5.06
N VAL A 881 -13.48 28.60 -6.14
CA VAL A 881 -14.57 28.50 -7.13
C VAL A 881 -14.11 28.10 -8.52
N ASP A 882 -12.80 28.04 -8.79
CA ASP A 882 -12.33 27.61 -10.10
C ASP A 882 -12.55 26.10 -10.32
N PRO A 883 -13.26 25.69 -11.39
CA PRO A 883 -13.64 24.29 -11.64
C PRO A 883 -12.48 23.36 -12.00
N ASN A 884 -11.38 23.89 -12.52
CA ASN A 884 -10.21 23.10 -12.92
C ASN A 884 -9.09 23.14 -11.88
N TYR A 885 -9.33 23.68 -10.68
CA TYR A 885 -8.24 23.90 -9.72
C TYR A 885 -7.98 22.70 -8.81
N SER A 886 -9.04 22.00 -8.38
CA SER A 886 -8.93 20.83 -7.50
C SER A 886 -10.26 20.05 -7.47
N PHE A 887 -10.18 18.73 -7.32
CA PHE A 887 -11.34 17.87 -7.05
C PHE A 887 -11.88 18.01 -5.62
N CYS A 888 -11.08 18.54 -4.68
CA CYS A 888 -11.48 18.75 -3.30
C CYS A 888 -12.41 19.95 -3.13
N ASP A 889 -13.36 19.87 -2.18
CA ASP A 889 -14.10 21.04 -1.67
C ASP A 889 -13.18 21.87 -0.77
N LEU A 890 -12.37 22.72 -1.39
CA LEU A 890 -11.39 23.56 -0.71
C LEU A 890 -12.06 24.75 -0.03
N ARG A 891 -12.25 24.61 1.29
CA ARG A 891 -12.80 25.66 2.16
C ARG A 891 -11.98 25.85 3.42
N ALA A 892 -11.96 27.08 3.93
CA ALA A 892 -11.37 27.42 5.21
C ALA A 892 -12.16 28.52 5.91
N VAL A 893 -11.90 28.68 7.21
CA VAL A 893 -12.44 29.76 8.02
C VAL A 893 -11.29 30.60 8.55
N PHE A 894 -11.46 31.91 8.55
CA PHE A 894 -10.51 32.85 9.16
C PHE A 894 -11.26 33.99 9.84
N ALA A 895 -10.61 34.62 10.82
CA ALA A 895 -11.21 35.74 11.55
C ALA A 895 -10.34 36.99 11.48
N VAL A 896 -10.99 38.14 11.42
CA VAL A 896 -10.36 39.47 11.38
C VAL A 896 -10.92 40.35 12.49
N GLN A 897 -10.07 41.06 13.21
CA GLN A 897 -10.44 42.10 14.16
C GLN A 897 -9.92 43.45 13.66
N THR A 898 -10.83 44.39 13.46
CA THR A 898 -10.48 45.77 13.10
C THR A 898 -10.08 46.58 14.33
N TYR A 899 -9.09 47.46 14.21
CA TYR A 899 -8.68 48.38 15.28
C TYR A 899 -8.40 49.79 14.74
N GLY A 900 -8.29 50.78 15.64
CA GLY A 900 -7.93 52.17 15.30
C GLY A 900 -9.11 53.13 15.13
N ILE A 901 -10.35 52.66 15.32
CA ILE A 901 -11.53 53.51 15.38
C ILE A 901 -11.57 54.15 16.78
N PRO A 902 -11.59 55.49 16.88
CA PRO A 902 -11.66 56.16 18.17
C PRO A 902 -13.01 55.88 18.84
N GLU A 903 -12.99 55.20 19.98
CA GLU A 903 -14.17 55.09 20.84
C GLU A 903 -14.51 56.49 21.36
N VAL A 904 -15.65 57.03 20.95
CA VAL A 904 -16.16 58.29 21.48
C VAL A 904 -16.70 57.96 22.88
N ASP A 905 -15.95 58.32 23.92
CA ASP A 905 -16.37 58.12 25.31
C ASP A 905 -17.62 58.97 25.60
N GLU A 906 -18.80 58.34 25.62
CA GLU A 906 -20.10 58.98 25.82
C GLU A 906 -20.18 59.76 27.15
N LEU A 907 -19.28 59.50 28.11
CA LEU A 907 -19.19 60.22 29.38
C LEU A 907 -18.40 61.54 29.30
N LEU A 908 -17.59 61.75 28.25
CA LEU A 908 -16.76 62.95 28.12
C LEU A 908 -17.58 64.26 28.05
N PRO A 909 -18.70 64.35 27.29
CA PRO A 909 -19.57 65.53 27.30
C PRO A 909 -20.20 65.79 28.66
N LEU A 910 -20.56 64.73 29.39
CA LEU A 910 -21.13 64.82 30.75
C LEU A 910 -20.11 65.42 31.73
N TYR A 911 -18.86 64.96 31.70
CA TYR A 911 -17.78 65.51 32.53
C TYR A 911 -17.47 66.97 32.18
N MET A 912 -17.51 67.35 30.89
CA MET A 912 -17.31 68.74 30.45
C MET A 912 -18.45 69.66 30.91
N LEU A 913 -19.71 69.21 30.91
CA LEU A 913 -20.85 69.94 31.45
C LEU A 913 -20.80 70.07 32.98
N LEU A 914 -20.40 69.02 33.69
CA LEU A 914 -20.23 69.02 35.15
C LEU A 914 -19.13 69.99 35.59
N THR A 915 -18.01 70.01 34.88
CA THR A 915 -16.91 70.95 35.16
C THR A 915 -17.32 72.40 34.87
N GLN A 916 -18.01 72.68 33.76
CA GLN A 916 -18.55 74.02 33.48
C GLN A 916 -19.54 74.50 34.54
N SER A 917 -20.44 73.64 35.00
CA SER A 917 -21.43 74.00 36.03
C SER A 917 -20.78 74.25 37.40
N ILE A 918 -19.76 73.48 37.78
CA ILE A 918 -18.99 73.74 39.01
C ILE A 918 -18.24 75.08 38.93
N ILE A 919 -17.59 75.38 37.80
CA ILE A 919 -16.86 76.65 37.61
C ILE A 919 -17.82 77.85 37.67
N ALA A 920 -19.00 77.76 37.04
CA ALA A 920 -20.01 78.81 37.10
C ALA A 920 -20.50 79.05 38.55
N LEU A 921 -20.66 77.98 39.34
CA LEU A 921 -21.08 78.08 40.73
C LEU A 921 -20.00 78.75 41.60
N ILE A 922 -18.72 78.45 41.37
CA ILE A 922 -17.59 79.11 42.05
C ILE A 922 -17.57 80.62 41.73
N ILE A 923 -17.75 81.00 40.46
CA ILE A 923 -17.80 82.42 40.05
C ILE A 923 -19.00 83.13 40.71
N LEU A 924 -20.16 82.47 40.80
CA LEU A 924 -21.33 82.99 41.51
C LEU A 924 -21.07 83.19 43.00
N CYS A 925 -20.42 82.24 43.67
CA CYS A 925 -20.04 82.38 45.08
C CYS A 925 -19.06 83.55 45.31
N ILE A 926 -18.05 83.70 44.46
CA ILE A 926 -17.08 84.80 44.55
C ILE A 926 -17.77 86.15 44.33
N SER A 927 -18.65 86.26 43.32
CA SER A 927 -19.38 87.51 43.05
C SER A 927 -20.38 87.85 44.17
N PHE A 928 -21.04 86.86 44.78
CA PHE A 928 -21.92 87.06 45.94
C PHE A 928 -21.16 87.55 47.18
N TYR A 929 -19.99 86.98 47.47
CA TYR A 929 -19.13 87.46 48.57
C TYR A 929 -18.58 88.87 48.29
N GLY A 930 -18.20 89.17 47.04
CA GLY A 930 -17.80 90.52 46.63
C GLY A 930 -18.93 91.54 46.79
N TYR A 931 -20.14 91.20 46.35
CA TYR A 931 -21.33 92.05 46.49
C TYR A 931 -21.68 92.31 47.97
N THR A 932 -21.71 91.27 48.80
CA THR A 932 -22.03 91.41 50.24
C THR A 932 -20.97 92.19 51.02
N SER A 933 -19.69 92.08 50.63
CA SER A 933 -18.61 92.91 51.17
C SER A 933 -18.83 94.39 50.85
N ILE A 934 -19.09 94.74 49.59
CA ILE A 934 -19.35 96.13 49.16
C ILE A 934 -20.63 96.67 49.80
N PHE A 935 -21.67 95.86 49.91
CA PHE A 935 -22.94 96.25 50.53
C PHE A 935 -22.81 96.52 52.04
N ARG A 936 -21.99 95.74 52.76
CA ARG A 936 -21.66 96.01 54.18
C ARG A 936 -20.85 97.30 54.33
N ASP A 937 -19.90 97.56 53.45
CA ASP A 937 -19.06 98.77 53.46
C ASP A 937 -19.90 100.05 53.21
N MET A 938 -20.95 99.94 52.39
CA MET A 938 -21.91 101.02 52.16
C MET A 938 -22.88 101.28 53.33
N LEU A 939 -23.21 100.25 54.12
CA LEU A 939 -24.07 100.40 55.31
C LEU A 939 -23.33 101.05 56.51
N GLN A 940 -22.02 100.82 56.66
CA GLN A 940 -21.23 101.46 57.72
C GLN A 940 -20.96 102.96 57.51
N LYS A 941 -21.11 103.48 56.28
CA LYS A 941 -20.91 104.91 55.96
C LYS A 941 -22.15 105.80 56.14
N LYS A 942 -23.25 105.30 56.71
CA LYS A 942 -24.51 106.05 56.93
C LYS A 942 -24.87 106.31 58.41
N CYS A 943 -23.93 106.18 59.34
CA CYS A 943 -24.11 106.58 60.74
C CYS A 943 -22.87 107.33 61.26
N VAL A 944 -22.67 108.56 60.77
CA VAL A 944 -22.11 109.73 61.49
C VAL A 944 -22.78 110.97 60.90
#